data_AF-A0A2Z5JWA8-F1
#
_entry.id   AF-A0A2Z5JWA8-F1
#
_cell.length_a   1.000
_cell.length_b   1.000
_cell.length_c   1.000
_cell.angle_alpha   90.00
_cell.angle_beta   90.00
_cell.angle_gamma   90.00
#
_symmetry.space_group_name_H-M   'P 1'
#
loop_
_entity.id
_entity.type
_entity.pdbx_description
1 polymer ?
#
loop_
_entity_poly.entity_id
_entity_poly.type
_entity_poly.pdbx_seq_one_letter_code
_entity_poly.pdbx_strand_id
1 'polypeptide(L)'
;MNPLTRLGRRRASVLSLLAIGALVTPAAATAAPDDVRASTLGAQAAQSGRYFGTAVAAGRLGDGAYTSILDREFNSVTPENEMKWDATERSRGQFTFGAADQIVNRAAARGQRVRGHTLVWHSQLPGWVSSIRDANTLRSVMNNHITTVMNRYKGRIHSWDVVNEAFADGGSGQLRGSVFRDVLGTGFIEQAFRTARSADPAAKLCYNDYNIEDWNAAKTQGVYRLVRDFKSRGVPIDCVGLQAHFGAGGPPASFQTTLSSFAALGVDVQITELDIAQAPPTAYANTVRACMNVQRCTGITVWGIRDSDSWRSQENPLLFDRSGNKKPAYRSALTSMGGSAATKRADDPAPRSAAALPSRFSWSSTGPLISPKSDATHNIAGIKDPTVVRYNGKYHVFASTASSSGYNLVYLNFSDWSQAGSATHHYLDRSAIGRGYRAAPQVFYYAPQRLWYLVYQTGNASYSTNPDISNPNGWSAPRHFYSSMPDIIKQNIGNGHWVDMWVICDSANCYLFSSDDNGHLYRSQTTVGQFPNGFTNTVIAARDSKYALFEASNVYKVQGSNQYLLLVEAIGSDGRRYFRSWTTTSLAGSWTPLAASESNPFARANNVTFPSGAWTRDISHGEMIRAGYDQTLTIPACRLQYLYQGMNPNAGGDYNLLPWRLGLLTQTNSTC
;
A
#
# COMPACT_ATOMS: atom_id res chain seq x y z
N MET A 1 12.36 -32.99 80.06
CA MET A 1 12.80 -32.25 81.27
C MET A 1 13.50 -30.98 80.82
N ASN A 2 12.99 -29.83 81.25
CA ASN A 2 13.72 -28.56 81.32
C ASN A 2 14.50 -28.54 82.66
N PRO A 3 15.59 -27.76 82.82
CA PRO A 3 15.38 -26.41 83.37
C PRO A 3 16.36 -25.29 82.91
N LEU A 4 15.91 -24.07 83.26
CA LEU A 4 16.37 -22.71 83.03
C LEU A 4 17.55 -22.22 83.92
N THR A 5 18.31 -21.20 83.47
CA THR A 5 18.53 -19.85 84.07
C THR A 5 19.53 -19.04 83.18
N ARG A 6 19.18 -17.93 82.49
CA ARG A 6 19.12 -16.46 82.83
C ARG A 6 20.48 -15.83 83.24
N LEU A 7 20.97 -14.63 82.82
CA LEU A 7 20.49 -13.46 82.03
C LEU A 7 21.66 -12.43 81.84
N GLY A 8 21.70 -11.65 80.74
CA GLY A 8 22.09 -10.20 80.83
C GLY A 8 22.91 -9.49 79.72
N ARG A 9 22.21 -8.72 78.84
CA ARG A 9 22.48 -7.35 78.27
C ARG A 9 23.76 -7.11 77.42
N ARG A 10 23.84 -6.26 76.37
CA ARG A 10 22.98 -5.27 75.67
C ARG A 10 23.70 -4.73 74.40
N ARG A 11 22.90 -4.23 73.44
CA ARG A 11 23.13 -3.15 72.44
C ARG A 11 23.70 -3.49 71.05
N ALA A 12 22.85 -3.23 70.05
CA ALA A 12 23.09 -3.14 68.63
C ALA A 12 23.60 -1.74 68.24
N SER A 13 24.48 -1.67 67.23
CA SER A 13 24.97 -0.44 66.63
C SER A 13 24.74 -0.42 65.12
N VAL A 14 24.15 0.70 64.72
CA VAL A 14 23.79 1.22 63.39
C VAL A 14 24.99 1.28 62.44
N LEU A 15 24.79 0.96 61.16
CA LEU A 15 25.70 1.33 60.06
C LEU A 15 25.00 2.30 59.11
N SER A 16 25.59 3.49 59.00
CA SER A 16 25.14 4.65 58.26
C SER A 16 25.39 4.50 56.75
N LEU A 17 24.38 4.78 55.94
CA LEU A 17 24.51 5.02 54.49
C LEU A 17 25.03 6.43 54.26
N LEU A 18 26.16 6.56 53.55
CA LEU A 18 26.69 7.81 53.03
C LEU A 18 26.22 8.01 51.58
N ALA A 19 25.55 9.13 51.35
CA ALA A 19 25.11 9.61 50.05
C ALA A 19 26.28 10.21 49.27
N ILE A 20 26.44 9.80 48.01
CA ILE A 20 27.22 10.52 47.00
C ILE A 20 26.23 10.93 45.90
N GLY A 21 26.02 12.24 45.76
CA GLY A 21 25.19 12.84 44.74
C GLY A 21 25.83 12.72 43.35
N ALA A 22 25.15 12.06 42.44
CA ALA A 22 25.36 12.23 41.01
C ALA A 22 24.32 13.25 40.50
N LEU A 23 24.80 14.37 39.95
CA LEU A 23 23.96 15.28 39.17
C LEU A 23 23.37 14.50 37.99
N VAL A 24 22.10 14.16 38.07
CA VAL A 24 21.32 13.72 36.91
C VAL A 24 20.97 14.98 36.13
N THR A 25 21.77 15.31 35.11
CA THR A 25 21.28 16.17 34.03
C THR A 25 20.06 15.48 33.42
N PRO A 26 18.91 16.15 33.23
CA PRO A 26 17.81 15.56 32.51
C PRO A 26 18.30 15.33 31.09
N ALA A 27 18.55 14.06 30.73
CA ALA A 27 18.74 13.67 29.34
C ALA A 27 17.46 14.12 28.62
N ALA A 28 17.61 15.13 27.76
CA ALA A 28 16.55 15.53 26.86
C ALA A 28 16.10 14.27 26.14
N ALA A 29 14.85 13.85 26.38
CA ALA A 29 14.24 12.76 25.64
C ALA A 29 14.29 13.15 24.16
N THR A 30 15.26 12.59 23.44
CA THR A 30 15.31 12.71 21.99
C THR A 30 14.08 12.00 21.48
N ALA A 31 13.10 12.79 21.02
CA ALA A 31 11.91 12.29 20.38
C ALA A 31 12.31 11.24 19.33
N ALA A 32 11.70 10.06 19.42
CA ALA A 32 11.85 9.03 18.40
C ALA A 32 11.55 9.62 17.01
N PRO A 33 12.25 9.20 15.94
CA PRO A 33 11.90 9.65 14.60
C PRO A 33 10.46 9.23 14.27
N ASP A 34 9.61 10.20 13.93
CA ASP A 34 8.23 9.99 13.52
C ASP A 34 8.17 8.96 12.36
N ASP A 35 7.36 7.91 12.53
CA ASP A 35 6.95 6.98 11.46
C ASP A 35 6.63 7.72 10.15
N VAL A 36 7.05 7.20 8.99
CA VAL A 36 6.74 7.76 7.67
C VAL A 36 5.21 7.69 7.43
N ARG A 37 4.53 8.79 7.76
CA ARG A 37 3.07 8.92 7.62
C ARG A 37 2.71 9.44 6.21
N ALA A 38 1.82 8.78 5.47
CA ALA A 38 1.42 9.25 4.14
C ALA A 38 0.65 10.58 4.21
N SER A 39 0.76 11.40 3.15
CA SER A 39 0.27 12.78 3.12
C SER A 39 -1.07 13.00 2.39
N THR A 40 -1.63 11.94 1.79
CA THR A 40 -2.95 11.94 1.12
C THR A 40 -3.86 10.85 1.66
N LEU A 41 -5.18 11.05 1.57
CA LEU A 41 -6.18 10.17 2.19
C LEU A 41 -6.12 8.74 1.64
N GLY A 42 -6.13 8.60 0.31
CA GLY A 42 -6.09 7.30 -0.37
C GLY A 42 -4.78 6.56 -0.13
N ALA A 43 -3.64 7.26 -0.12
CA ALA A 43 -2.34 6.65 0.17
C ALA A 43 -2.27 6.16 1.62
N GLN A 44 -2.76 6.94 2.58
CA GLN A 44 -2.77 6.53 4.00
C GLN A 44 -3.70 5.35 4.25
N ALA A 45 -4.91 5.35 3.67
CA ALA A 45 -5.82 4.22 3.79
C ALA A 45 -5.21 2.92 3.21
N ALA A 46 -4.51 3.03 2.08
CA ALA A 46 -3.88 1.89 1.41
C ALA A 46 -2.83 1.18 2.27
N GLN A 47 -2.16 1.87 3.20
CA GLN A 47 -1.20 1.26 4.14
C GLN A 47 -1.82 0.14 4.98
N SER A 48 -3.14 0.15 5.15
CA SER A 48 -3.89 -0.86 5.91
C SER A 48 -4.77 -1.76 5.02
N GLY A 49 -4.53 -1.77 3.70
CA GLY A 49 -5.35 -2.50 2.72
C GLY A 49 -6.71 -1.87 2.42
N ARG A 50 -7.02 -0.71 3.01
CA ARG A 50 -8.29 0.00 2.86
C ARG A 50 -8.26 0.98 1.68
N TYR A 51 -9.43 1.36 1.19
CA TYR A 51 -9.55 2.48 0.26
C TYR A 51 -10.06 3.74 0.97
N PHE A 52 -9.68 4.91 0.44
CA PHE A 52 -10.34 6.19 0.72
C PHE A 52 -10.80 6.78 -0.62
N GLY A 53 -12.10 6.88 -0.79
CA GLY A 53 -12.73 7.25 -2.05
C GLY A 53 -13.58 8.51 -1.97
N THR A 54 -14.14 8.89 -3.11
CA THR A 54 -15.09 9.99 -3.23
C THR A 54 -16.19 9.66 -4.24
N ALA A 55 -17.39 10.22 -4.06
CA ALA A 55 -18.39 10.32 -5.10
C ALA A 55 -17.89 11.22 -6.25
N VAL A 56 -18.19 10.83 -7.48
CA VAL A 56 -17.78 11.53 -8.70
C VAL A 56 -18.96 11.76 -9.63
N ALA A 57 -19.14 13.01 -10.06
CA ALA A 57 -20.10 13.39 -11.09
C ALA A 57 -19.37 13.62 -12.42
N ALA A 58 -19.85 13.01 -13.51
CA ALA A 58 -19.22 13.09 -14.83
C ALA A 58 -19.18 14.53 -15.35
N GLY A 59 -20.23 15.32 -15.08
CA GLY A 59 -20.31 16.73 -15.45
C GLY A 59 -19.26 17.63 -14.78
N ARG A 60 -18.57 17.15 -13.74
CA ARG A 60 -17.49 17.88 -13.05
C ARG A 60 -16.10 17.54 -13.59
N LEU A 61 -15.96 16.53 -14.46
CA LEU A 61 -14.65 16.08 -14.95
C LEU A 61 -13.91 17.09 -15.84
N GLY A 62 -14.60 18.15 -16.31
CA GLY A 62 -13.97 19.29 -16.99
C GLY A 62 -13.35 20.33 -16.04
N ASP A 63 -13.64 20.27 -14.74
CA ASP A 63 -13.07 21.18 -13.74
C ASP A 63 -11.68 20.68 -13.31
N GLY A 64 -10.64 21.46 -13.64
CA GLY A 64 -9.25 21.14 -13.31
C GLY A 64 -8.96 21.06 -11.82
N ALA A 65 -9.62 21.87 -10.98
CA ALA A 65 -9.44 21.83 -9.53
C ALA A 65 -10.11 20.58 -8.94
N TYR A 66 -11.32 20.25 -9.41
CA TYR A 66 -12.03 19.03 -9.04
C TYR A 66 -11.21 17.78 -9.35
N THR A 67 -10.74 17.67 -10.60
CA THR A 67 -9.97 16.52 -11.07
C THR A 67 -8.57 16.42 -10.47
N SER A 68 -7.93 17.55 -10.16
CA SER A 68 -6.64 17.58 -9.45
C SER A 68 -6.75 17.02 -8.04
N ILE A 69 -7.80 17.40 -7.30
CA ILE A 69 -8.04 16.85 -5.95
C ILE A 69 -8.45 15.37 -6.05
N LEU A 70 -9.34 15.03 -7.00
CA LEU A 70 -9.78 13.66 -7.25
C LEU A 70 -8.60 12.68 -7.41
N ASP A 71 -7.70 13.00 -8.35
CA ASP A 71 -6.59 12.12 -8.71
C ASP A 71 -5.52 12.06 -7.61
N ARG A 72 -5.34 13.14 -6.84
CA ARG A 72 -4.31 13.23 -5.80
C ARG A 72 -4.71 12.54 -4.51
N GLU A 73 -5.96 12.70 -4.09
CA GLU A 73 -6.37 12.41 -2.72
C GLU A 73 -7.09 11.07 -2.57
N PHE A 74 -7.67 10.51 -3.63
CA PHE A 74 -8.55 9.35 -3.55
C PHE A 74 -8.04 8.17 -4.39
N ASN A 75 -8.16 6.96 -3.86
CA ASN A 75 -7.80 5.71 -4.55
C ASN A 75 -9.02 4.85 -4.92
N SER A 76 -10.22 5.37 -4.71
CA SER A 76 -11.49 4.76 -5.12
C SER A 76 -12.48 5.83 -5.54
N VAL A 77 -13.37 5.51 -6.47
CA VAL A 77 -14.46 6.41 -6.91
C VAL A 77 -15.80 5.70 -6.92
N THR A 78 -16.86 6.45 -6.67
CA THR A 78 -18.25 6.00 -6.84
C THR A 78 -18.93 6.94 -7.83
N PRO A 79 -19.43 6.47 -8.99
CA PRO A 79 -20.28 7.29 -9.86
C PRO A 79 -21.53 7.70 -9.08
N GLU A 80 -21.72 9.00 -8.87
CA GLU A 80 -22.71 9.53 -7.93
C GLU A 80 -24.14 9.23 -8.42
N ASN A 81 -24.44 9.62 -9.66
CA ASN A 81 -25.76 9.43 -10.27
C ASN A 81 -25.69 8.61 -11.56
N GLU A 82 -24.52 8.53 -12.19
CA GLU A 82 -24.32 8.06 -13.55
C GLU A 82 -24.56 6.55 -13.72
N MET A 83 -24.64 5.80 -12.63
CA MET A 83 -24.93 4.37 -12.62
C MET A 83 -26.31 4.02 -12.01
N LYS A 84 -27.13 5.03 -11.66
CA LYS A 84 -28.51 4.80 -11.21
C LYS A 84 -29.38 4.34 -12.39
N TRP A 85 -30.50 3.68 -12.09
CA TRP A 85 -31.35 3.07 -13.12
C TRP A 85 -31.93 4.12 -14.08
N ASP A 86 -32.36 5.28 -13.60
CA ASP A 86 -32.86 6.36 -14.47
C ASP A 86 -31.81 6.97 -15.40
N ALA A 87 -30.53 6.90 -15.03
CA ALA A 87 -29.40 7.35 -15.84
C ALA A 87 -28.95 6.28 -16.85
N THR A 88 -29.02 5.00 -16.47
CA THR A 88 -28.50 3.89 -17.28
C THR A 88 -29.54 3.26 -18.18
N GLU A 89 -30.84 3.32 -17.85
CA GLU A 89 -31.93 2.74 -18.62
C GLU A 89 -33.22 3.57 -18.50
N ARG A 90 -33.17 4.82 -18.94
CA ARG A 90 -34.30 5.77 -18.86
C ARG A 90 -35.55 5.27 -19.58
N SER A 91 -35.37 4.53 -20.67
CA SER A 91 -36.42 3.87 -21.46
C SER A 91 -36.13 2.38 -21.54
N ARG A 92 -37.18 1.54 -21.44
CA ARG A 92 -37.03 0.08 -21.39
C ARG A 92 -36.15 -0.47 -22.52
N GLY A 93 -35.08 -1.18 -22.16
CA GLY A 93 -34.15 -1.79 -23.10
C GLY A 93 -33.20 -0.84 -23.82
N GLN A 94 -33.26 0.47 -23.55
CA GLN A 94 -32.37 1.48 -24.14
C GLN A 94 -31.35 1.93 -23.09
N PHE A 95 -30.17 1.32 -23.13
CA PHE A 95 -29.13 1.59 -22.14
C PHE A 95 -28.18 2.71 -22.55
N THR A 96 -27.88 3.62 -21.63
CA THR A 96 -26.97 4.74 -21.80
C THR A 96 -25.85 4.70 -20.77
N PHE A 97 -24.60 4.61 -21.23
CA PHE A 97 -23.45 4.41 -20.35
C PHE A 97 -22.38 5.50 -20.40
N GLY A 98 -22.48 6.46 -21.33
CA GLY A 98 -21.38 7.38 -21.63
C GLY A 98 -20.83 8.13 -20.40
N ALA A 99 -21.69 8.62 -19.52
CA ALA A 99 -21.27 9.33 -18.32
C ALA A 99 -20.57 8.41 -17.29
N ALA A 100 -21.11 7.21 -17.07
CA ALA A 100 -20.49 6.21 -16.22
C ALA A 100 -19.16 5.70 -16.81
N ASP A 101 -19.10 5.48 -18.13
CA ASP A 101 -17.87 5.08 -18.83
C ASP A 101 -16.76 6.11 -18.64
N GLN A 102 -17.07 7.41 -18.71
CA GLN A 102 -16.08 8.47 -18.45
C GLN A 102 -15.43 8.31 -17.08
N ILE A 103 -16.22 8.04 -16.05
CA ILE A 103 -15.74 7.87 -14.68
C ILE A 103 -14.93 6.56 -14.55
N VAL A 104 -15.45 5.43 -15.05
CA VAL A 104 -14.77 4.12 -14.96
C VAL A 104 -13.46 4.11 -15.76
N ASN A 105 -13.44 4.75 -16.94
CA ASN A 105 -12.23 4.88 -17.76
C ASN A 105 -11.19 5.75 -17.07
N ARG A 106 -11.58 6.88 -16.46
CA ARG A 106 -10.67 7.71 -15.68
C ARG A 106 -10.10 6.95 -14.49
N ALA A 107 -10.95 6.27 -13.73
CA ALA A 107 -10.54 5.49 -12.56
C ALA A 107 -9.50 4.44 -12.95
N ALA A 108 -9.74 3.70 -14.04
CA ALA A 108 -8.78 2.74 -14.58
C ALA A 108 -7.45 3.40 -14.98
N ALA A 109 -7.49 4.55 -15.67
CA ALA A 109 -6.30 5.30 -16.07
C ALA A 109 -5.49 5.86 -14.87
N ARG A 110 -6.12 5.98 -13.70
CA ARG A 110 -5.51 6.47 -12.46
C ARG A 110 -5.23 5.37 -11.43
N GLY A 111 -5.48 4.11 -11.76
CA GLY A 111 -5.32 3.00 -10.82
C GLY A 111 -6.27 3.05 -9.62
N GLN A 112 -7.41 3.73 -9.76
CA GLN A 112 -8.44 3.85 -8.73
C GLN A 112 -9.41 2.67 -8.82
N ARG A 113 -9.90 2.21 -7.66
CA ARG A 113 -11.01 1.26 -7.57
C ARG A 113 -12.32 1.95 -7.94
N VAL A 114 -13.31 1.17 -8.41
CA VAL A 114 -14.66 1.69 -8.70
C VAL A 114 -15.69 0.95 -7.86
N ARG A 115 -16.53 1.68 -7.14
CA ARG A 115 -17.78 1.17 -6.57
C ARG A 115 -18.93 1.51 -7.51
N GLY A 116 -19.64 0.50 -8.00
CA GLY A 116 -20.83 0.72 -8.81
C GLY A 116 -22.03 1.07 -7.93
N HIS A 117 -22.72 2.16 -8.23
CA HIS A 117 -23.82 2.71 -7.43
C HIS A 117 -24.93 3.26 -8.35
N THR A 118 -26.10 2.62 -8.45
CA THR A 118 -26.56 1.39 -7.76
C THR A 118 -27.52 0.63 -8.68
N LEU A 119 -27.62 -0.70 -8.51
CA LEU A 119 -28.36 -1.57 -9.43
C LEU A 119 -29.87 -1.61 -9.17
N VAL A 120 -30.30 -1.68 -7.91
CA VAL A 120 -31.72 -1.70 -7.53
C VAL A 120 -31.97 -0.69 -6.43
N TRP A 121 -32.70 0.37 -6.75
CA TRP A 121 -33.08 1.41 -5.81
C TRP A 121 -34.50 1.88 -6.09
N HIS A 122 -35.22 2.22 -5.02
CA HIS A 122 -36.61 2.66 -5.11
C HIS A 122 -36.74 4.12 -5.57
N SER A 123 -35.68 4.92 -5.38
CA SER A 123 -35.60 6.31 -5.84
C SER A 123 -34.78 6.41 -7.12
N GLN A 124 -34.90 7.53 -7.84
CA GLN A 124 -34.29 7.75 -9.17
C GLN A 124 -34.48 6.54 -10.10
N LEU A 125 -35.72 6.01 -10.06
CA LEU A 125 -36.17 4.86 -10.83
C LEU A 125 -37.01 5.36 -12.01
N PRO A 126 -36.81 4.86 -13.24
CA PRO A 126 -37.64 5.26 -14.37
C PRO A 126 -39.13 5.02 -14.11
N GLY A 127 -39.98 5.97 -14.51
CA GLY A 127 -41.43 5.88 -14.35
C GLY A 127 -42.05 4.62 -14.97
N TRP A 128 -41.44 4.09 -16.04
CA TRP A 128 -41.90 2.86 -16.68
C TRP A 128 -41.67 1.62 -15.81
N VAL A 129 -40.64 1.59 -14.95
CA VAL A 129 -40.39 0.49 -14.01
C VAL A 129 -41.37 0.59 -12.83
N SER A 130 -41.52 1.80 -12.26
CA SER A 130 -42.42 2.04 -11.12
C SER A 130 -43.90 1.81 -11.45
N SER A 131 -44.27 1.74 -12.74
CA SER A 131 -45.63 1.50 -13.22
C SER A 131 -45.94 0.01 -13.46
N ILE A 132 -44.95 -0.87 -13.40
CA ILE A 132 -45.16 -2.31 -13.61
C ILE A 132 -45.93 -2.90 -12.42
N ARG A 133 -46.99 -3.66 -12.70
CA ARG A 133 -47.79 -4.38 -11.69
C ARG A 133 -47.75 -5.90 -11.86
N ASP A 134 -47.29 -6.38 -13.01
CA ASP A 134 -47.09 -7.80 -13.25
C ASP A 134 -45.74 -8.27 -12.68
N ALA A 135 -45.79 -9.29 -11.80
CA ALA A 135 -44.63 -9.79 -11.08
C ALA A 135 -43.59 -10.44 -12.00
N ASN A 136 -44.03 -11.17 -13.04
CA ASN A 136 -43.09 -11.81 -13.98
C ASN A 136 -42.34 -10.76 -14.81
N THR A 137 -43.05 -9.74 -15.27
CA THR A 137 -42.48 -8.63 -16.02
C THR A 137 -41.48 -7.85 -15.18
N LEU A 138 -41.84 -7.45 -13.94
CA LEU A 138 -40.91 -6.70 -13.09
C LEU A 138 -39.68 -7.54 -12.71
N ARG A 139 -39.86 -8.84 -12.47
CA ARG A 139 -38.78 -9.78 -12.18
C ARG A 139 -37.80 -9.87 -13.35
N SER A 140 -38.32 -10.00 -14.58
CA SER A 140 -37.51 -10.04 -15.80
C SER A 140 -36.78 -8.72 -16.04
N VAL A 141 -37.46 -7.59 -15.80
CA VAL A 141 -36.88 -6.25 -15.96
C VAL A 141 -35.73 -6.02 -14.98
N MET A 142 -35.92 -6.35 -13.70
CA MET A 142 -34.87 -6.26 -12.68
C MET A 142 -33.66 -7.14 -13.01
N ASN A 143 -33.90 -8.39 -13.42
CA ASN A 143 -32.80 -9.28 -13.77
C ASN A 143 -32.05 -8.82 -15.02
N ASN A 144 -32.76 -8.33 -16.03
CA ASN A 144 -32.16 -7.81 -17.25
C ASN A 144 -31.29 -6.57 -16.96
N HIS A 145 -31.78 -5.66 -16.13
CA HIS A 145 -31.04 -4.47 -15.73
C HIS A 145 -29.73 -4.83 -15.02
N ILE A 146 -29.81 -5.62 -13.95
CA ILE A 146 -28.64 -6.08 -13.18
C ILE A 146 -27.62 -6.75 -14.12
N THR A 147 -28.08 -7.68 -14.94
CA THR A 147 -27.21 -8.45 -15.84
C THR A 147 -26.55 -7.56 -16.89
N THR A 148 -27.30 -6.65 -17.50
CA THR A 148 -26.78 -5.78 -18.57
C THR A 148 -25.76 -4.79 -18.03
N VAL A 149 -26.05 -4.11 -16.92
CA VAL A 149 -25.15 -3.14 -16.31
C VAL A 149 -23.88 -3.82 -15.80
N MET A 150 -24.01 -4.93 -15.06
CA MET A 150 -22.84 -5.63 -14.51
C MET A 150 -21.98 -6.27 -15.61
N ASN A 151 -22.57 -6.85 -16.66
CA ASN A 151 -21.79 -7.42 -17.76
C ASN A 151 -20.96 -6.37 -18.50
N ARG A 152 -21.47 -5.14 -18.64
CA ARG A 152 -20.72 -4.05 -19.26
C ARG A 152 -19.43 -3.73 -18.50
N TYR A 153 -19.49 -3.73 -17.16
CA TYR A 153 -18.36 -3.33 -16.32
C TYR A 153 -17.65 -4.52 -15.65
N LYS A 154 -17.87 -5.74 -16.14
CA LYS A 154 -17.32 -6.97 -15.57
C LYS A 154 -15.80 -6.88 -15.43
N GLY A 155 -15.28 -7.19 -14.24
CA GLY A 155 -13.85 -7.11 -13.93
C GLY A 155 -13.29 -5.69 -13.78
N ARG A 156 -14.12 -4.64 -13.92
CA ARG A 156 -13.71 -3.23 -13.75
C ARG A 156 -14.27 -2.59 -12.48
N ILE A 157 -15.19 -3.28 -11.79
CA ILE A 157 -15.84 -2.80 -10.57
C ILE A 157 -15.33 -3.62 -9.38
N HIS A 158 -14.89 -2.93 -8.34
CA HIS A 158 -14.45 -3.54 -7.08
C HIS A 158 -15.65 -4.05 -6.28
N SER A 159 -16.69 -3.22 -6.15
CA SER A 159 -17.88 -3.53 -5.35
C SER A 159 -19.13 -2.91 -5.97
N TRP A 160 -20.27 -3.60 -5.88
CA TRP A 160 -21.57 -3.11 -6.32
C TRP A 160 -22.50 -2.87 -5.15
N ASP A 161 -23.21 -1.74 -5.18
CA ASP A 161 -24.48 -1.59 -4.48
C ASP A 161 -25.55 -2.33 -5.25
N VAL A 162 -25.86 -3.54 -4.77
CA VAL A 162 -26.84 -4.41 -5.43
C VAL A 162 -28.24 -3.91 -5.12
N VAL A 163 -28.51 -3.61 -3.85
CA VAL A 163 -29.75 -3.00 -3.41
C VAL A 163 -29.43 -1.84 -2.48
N ASN A 164 -29.98 -0.67 -2.79
CA ASN A 164 -29.84 0.54 -2.01
C ASN A 164 -31.14 0.82 -1.23
N GLU A 165 -31.04 1.16 0.06
CA GLU A 165 -32.09 1.76 0.88
C GLU A 165 -33.42 0.99 0.91
N ALA A 166 -33.34 -0.33 1.09
CA ALA A 166 -34.52 -1.18 1.10
C ALA A 166 -35.31 -1.13 2.43
N PHE A 167 -34.73 -0.64 3.53
CA PHE A 167 -35.43 -0.54 4.81
C PHE A 167 -36.10 0.83 4.99
N ALA A 168 -37.27 0.81 5.65
CA ALA A 168 -38.01 2.01 6.00
C ALA A 168 -37.34 2.75 7.16
N ASP A 169 -37.46 4.07 7.16
CA ASP A 169 -37.08 4.88 8.31
C ASP A 169 -38.05 4.68 9.49
N GLY A 170 -37.60 5.03 10.69
CA GLY A 170 -38.39 4.90 11.92
C GLY A 170 -38.22 3.56 12.65
N GLY A 171 -39.18 3.24 13.51
CA GLY A 171 -39.06 2.19 14.53
C GLY A 171 -39.45 0.76 14.11
N SER A 172 -39.83 0.52 12.85
CA SER A 172 -40.40 -0.78 12.44
C SER A 172 -39.35 -1.87 12.18
N GLY A 173 -38.17 -1.47 11.69
CA GLY A 173 -37.15 -2.41 11.20
C GLY A 173 -37.63 -3.28 10.03
N GLN A 174 -38.57 -2.76 9.24
CA GLN A 174 -39.17 -3.43 8.08
C GLN A 174 -38.69 -2.83 6.76
N LEU A 175 -38.88 -3.57 5.67
CA LEU A 175 -38.65 -3.04 4.32
C LEU A 175 -39.58 -1.85 4.04
N ARG A 176 -39.11 -0.87 3.25
CA ARG A 176 -39.96 0.24 2.79
C ARG A 176 -40.91 -0.19 1.67
N GLY A 177 -42.00 0.56 1.50
CA GLY A 177 -42.86 0.42 0.31
C GLY A 177 -42.07 0.78 -0.94
N SER A 178 -42.15 -0.07 -1.96
CA SER A 178 -41.49 0.14 -3.26
C SER A 178 -42.12 -0.79 -4.28
N VAL A 179 -42.09 -0.42 -5.56
CA VAL A 179 -42.60 -1.31 -6.63
C VAL A 179 -42.01 -2.72 -6.55
N PHE A 180 -40.74 -2.85 -6.17
CA PHE A 180 -40.09 -4.14 -5.99
C PHE A 180 -40.70 -4.94 -4.84
N ARG A 181 -40.85 -4.35 -3.65
CA ARG A 181 -41.47 -5.04 -2.51
C ARG A 181 -42.94 -5.36 -2.78
N ASP A 182 -43.69 -4.40 -3.32
CA ASP A 182 -45.14 -4.49 -3.44
C ASP A 182 -45.56 -5.51 -4.51
N VAL A 183 -44.76 -5.67 -5.56
CA VAL A 183 -45.05 -6.57 -6.68
C VAL A 183 -44.27 -7.90 -6.59
N LEU A 184 -43.01 -7.90 -6.11
CA LEU A 184 -42.19 -9.12 -6.04
C LEU A 184 -42.13 -9.75 -4.63
N GLY A 185 -42.64 -9.07 -3.61
CA GLY A 185 -42.49 -9.47 -2.21
C GLY A 185 -41.08 -9.25 -1.66
N THR A 186 -40.83 -9.68 -0.43
CA THR A 186 -39.54 -9.44 0.28
C THR A 186 -38.34 -10.19 -0.33
N GLY A 187 -38.59 -11.23 -1.12
CA GLY A 187 -37.55 -12.04 -1.78
C GLY A 187 -36.80 -11.33 -2.92
N PHE A 188 -37.22 -10.12 -3.33
CA PHE A 188 -36.57 -9.40 -4.43
C PHE A 188 -35.09 -9.09 -4.16
N ILE A 189 -34.73 -8.84 -2.89
CA ILE A 189 -33.36 -8.52 -2.48
C ILE A 189 -32.47 -9.76 -2.73
N GLU A 190 -32.87 -10.93 -2.24
CA GLU A 190 -32.11 -12.16 -2.46
C GLU A 190 -31.95 -12.44 -3.94
N GLN A 191 -33.03 -12.27 -4.72
CA GLN A 191 -32.96 -12.47 -6.15
C GLN A 191 -31.96 -11.51 -6.81
N ALA A 192 -31.97 -10.22 -6.44
CA ALA A 192 -31.02 -9.25 -6.98
C ALA A 192 -29.56 -9.68 -6.71
N PHE A 193 -29.26 -10.15 -5.49
CA PHE A 193 -27.93 -10.67 -5.14
C PHE A 193 -27.54 -11.93 -5.93
N ARG A 194 -28.47 -12.87 -6.12
CA ARG A 194 -28.20 -14.09 -6.91
C ARG A 194 -27.99 -13.76 -8.39
N THR A 195 -28.79 -12.85 -8.96
CA THR A 195 -28.59 -12.37 -10.33
C THR A 195 -27.26 -11.65 -10.46
N ALA A 196 -26.92 -10.77 -9.52
CA ALA A 196 -25.67 -10.03 -9.53
C ALA A 196 -24.45 -10.96 -9.48
N ARG A 197 -24.47 -11.97 -8.60
CA ARG A 197 -23.38 -12.97 -8.52
C ARG A 197 -23.23 -13.77 -9.82
N SER A 198 -24.33 -14.04 -10.50
CA SER A 198 -24.31 -14.75 -11.78
C SER A 198 -23.70 -13.90 -12.90
N ALA A 199 -23.93 -12.58 -12.89
CA ALA A 199 -23.36 -11.66 -13.87
C ALA A 199 -21.84 -11.46 -13.67
N ASP A 200 -21.41 -11.16 -12.43
CA ASP A 200 -20.00 -11.01 -12.07
C ASP A 200 -19.64 -11.78 -10.78
N PRO A 201 -19.03 -12.97 -10.91
CA PRO A 201 -18.57 -13.74 -9.76
C PRO A 201 -17.43 -13.10 -8.97
N ALA A 202 -16.67 -12.15 -9.55
CA ALA A 202 -15.48 -11.59 -8.94
C ALA A 202 -15.75 -10.31 -8.14
N ALA A 203 -16.80 -9.55 -8.50
CA ALA A 203 -17.16 -8.33 -7.79
C ALA A 203 -17.67 -8.60 -6.37
N LYS A 204 -17.41 -7.65 -5.47
CA LYS A 204 -18.00 -7.65 -4.12
C LYS A 204 -19.44 -7.16 -4.20
N LEU A 205 -20.37 -7.89 -3.59
CA LEU A 205 -21.80 -7.56 -3.60
C LEU A 205 -22.23 -6.98 -2.25
N CYS A 206 -22.59 -5.69 -2.25
CA CYS A 206 -22.95 -4.96 -1.05
C CYS A 206 -24.44 -4.63 -0.99
N TYR A 207 -24.98 -4.66 0.23
CA TYR A 207 -26.22 -3.96 0.58
C TYR A 207 -25.85 -2.57 1.10
N ASN A 208 -26.52 -1.49 0.67
CA ASN A 208 -26.19 -0.11 1.07
C ASN A 208 -27.43 0.60 1.62
N ASP A 209 -27.32 1.30 2.74
CA ASP A 209 -28.44 2.07 3.32
C ASP A 209 -27.93 3.23 4.20
N TYR A 210 -28.77 4.23 4.40
CA TYR A 210 -28.56 5.32 5.37
C TYR A 210 -29.30 5.07 6.68
N ASN A 211 -28.97 5.81 7.73
CA ASN A 211 -29.61 5.70 9.04
C ASN A 211 -29.54 4.28 9.63
N ILE A 212 -28.46 3.56 9.32
CA ILE A 212 -28.14 2.24 9.87
C ILE A 212 -26.86 2.27 10.72
N GLU A 213 -26.47 3.46 11.20
CA GLU A 213 -25.24 3.70 11.94
C GLU A 213 -25.42 3.50 13.46
N ASP A 214 -26.63 3.67 13.99
CA ASP A 214 -26.94 3.41 15.40
C ASP A 214 -27.36 1.95 15.61
N TRP A 215 -26.59 1.20 16.40
CA TRP A 215 -26.85 -0.19 16.72
C TRP A 215 -28.24 -0.42 17.31
N ASN A 216 -28.77 0.54 18.09
CA ASN A 216 -30.04 0.38 18.77
C ASN A 216 -31.25 0.71 17.89
N ALA A 217 -31.03 1.26 16.69
CA ALA A 217 -32.11 1.61 15.79
C ALA A 217 -32.77 0.35 15.19
N ALA A 218 -34.10 0.35 15.15
CA ALA A 218 -34.87 -0.76 14.59
C ALA A 218 -34.51 -1.04 13.13
N LYS A 219 -34.21 0.02 12.34
CA LYS A 219 -33.74 -0.09 10.95
C LYS A 219 -32.43 -0.88 10.85
N THR A 220 -31.41 -0.50 11.64
CA THR A 220 -30.13 -1.23 11.76
C THR A 220 -30.35 -2.69 12.11
N GLN A 221 -31.22 -2.97 13.09
CA GLN A 221 -31.56 -4.33 13.49
C GLN A 221 -32.29 -5.12 12.39
N GLY A 222 -33.11 -4.46 11.57
CA GLY A 222 -33.74 -5.03 10.39
C GLY A 222 -32.71 -5.48 9.35
N VAL A 223 -31.76 -4.60 9.01
CA VAL A 223 -30.67 -4.90 8.08
C VAL A 223 -29.77 -6.01 8.64
N TYR A 224 -29.44 -5.97 9.93
CA TYR A 224 -28.66 -7.03 10.58
C TYR A 224 -29.34 -8.40 10.46
N ARG A 225 -30.66 -8.48 10.68
CA ARG A 225 -31.43 -9.72 10.50
C ARG A 225 -31.39 -10.21 9.05
N LEU A 226 -31.51 -9.32 8.08
CA LEU A 226 -31.41 -9.65 6.65
C LEU A 226 -30.03 -10.25 6.33
N VAL A 227 -28.95 -9.58 6.73
CA VAL A 227 -27.58 -10.04 6.46
C VAL A 227 -27.32 -11.39 7.13
N ARG A 228 -27.75 -11.55 8.38
CA ARG A 228 -27.61 -12.83 9.11
C ARG A 228 -28.35 -13.97 8.41
N ASP A 229 -29.58 -13.74 7.96
CA ASP A 229 -30.37 -14.72 7.20
C ASP A 229 -29.72 -15.05 5.85
N PHE A 230 -29.21 -14.05 5.14
CA PHE A 230 -28.53 -14.27 3.86
C PHE A 230 -27.27 -15.11 4.04
N LYS A 231 -26.48 -14.82 5.07
CA LYS A 231 -25.27 -15.60 5.38
C LYS A 231 -25.61 -17.03 5.80
N SER A 232 -26.69 -17.27 6.56
CA SER A 232 -27.09 -18.62 6.96
C SER A 232 -27.61 -19.46 5.78
N ARG A 233 -28.23 -18.83 4.78
CA ARG A 233 -28.79 -19.50 3.59
C ARG A 233 -27.88 -19.48 2.36
N GLY A 234 -26.66 -18.97 2.49
CA GLY A 234 -25.70 -18.90 1.38
C GLY A 234 -26.10 -17.93 0.25
N VAL A 235 -26.87 -16.89 0.55
CA VAL A 235 -27.12 -15.78 -0.38
C VAL A 235 -25.81 -14.98 -0.51
N PRO A 236 -25.37 -14.60 -1.73
CA PRO A 236 -24.01 -14.11 -1.98
C PRO A 236 -23.79 -12.64 -1.58
N ILE A 237 -23.99 -12.30 -0.30
CA ILE A 237 -23.67 -10.98 0.26
C ILE A 237 -22.25 -10.95 0.83
N ASP A 238 -21.45 -10.01 0.33
CA ASP A 238 -20.06 -9.82 0.75
C ASP A 238 -19.89 -8.65 1.71
N CYS A 239 -20.74 -7.63 1.62
CA CYS A 239 -20.56 -6.38 2.35
C CYS A 239 -21.85 -5.65 2.73
N VAL A 240 -21.73 -4.78 3.72
CA VAL A 240 -22.74 -3.78 4.08
C VAL A 240 -22.11 -2.39 4.01
N GLY A 241 -22.73 -1.52 3.22
CA GLY A 241 -22.41 -0.10 3.10
C GLY A 241 -23.28 0.72 4.04
N LEU A 242 -22.64 1.59 4.82
CA LEU A 242 -23.30 2.57 5.69
C LEU A 242 -23.03 3.95 5.13
N GLN A 243 -24.08 4.62 4.65
CA GLN A 243 -23.95 5.91 3.96
C GLN A 243 -23.30 6.97 4.85
N ALA A 244 -23.64 7.01 6.14
CA ALA A 244 -23.00 7.88 7.14
C ALA A 244 -23.16 9.39 6.88
N HIS A 245 -24.35 9.80 6.44
CA HIS A 245 -24.78 11.21 6.39
C HIS A 245 -25.06 11.74 7.79
N PHE A 246 -24.04 12.31 8.46
CA PHE A 246 -24.16 12.75 9.85
C PHE A 246 -24.53 14.24 9.97
N GLY A 247 -25.22 14.58 11.06
CA GLY A 247 -25.34 15.96 11.53
C GLY A 247 -24.05 16.45 12.19
N ALA A 248 -24.06 17.68 12.71
CA ALA A 248 -22.86 18.27 13.33
C ALA A 248 -22.38 17.54 14.59
N GLY A 249 -23.22 16.70 15.20
CA GLY A 249 -22.84 15.83 16.32
C GLY A 249 -21.91 14.67 15.92
N GLY A 250 -21.80 14.33 14.64
CA GLY A 250 -21.00 13.20 14.15
C GLY A 250 -21.69 11.84 14.32
N PRO A 251 -20.93 10.73 14.31
CA PRO A 251 -21.48 9.39 14.40
C PRO A 251 -22.10 9.13 15.77
N PRO A 252 -23.15 8.29 15.86
CA PRO A 252 -23.70 7.87 17.15
C PRO A 252 -22.65 7.10 17.98
N ALA A 253 -22.78 7.11 19.31
CA ALA A 253 -21.83 6.45 20.21
C ALA A 253 -21.68 4.94 19.93
N SER A 254 -22.75 4.31 19.42
CA SER A 254 -22.79 2.89 19.07
C SER A 254 -22.21 2.58 17.67
N PHE A 255 -21.69 3.56 16.92
CA PHE A 255 -21.31 3.35 15.52
C PHE A 255 -20.25 2.27 15.31
N GLN A 256 -19.19 2.23 16.12
CA GLN A 256 -18.20 1.16 16.04
C GLN A 256 -18.80 -0.22 16.38
N THR A 257 -19.74 -0.28 17.32
CA THR A 257 -20.49 -1.51 17.64
C THR A 257 -21.27 -1.97 16.41
N THR A 258 -21.96 -1.07 15.73
CA THR A 258 -22.68 -1.38 14.49
C THR A 258 -21.78 -1.99 13.43
N LEU A 259 -20.64 -1.33 13.14
CA LEU A 259 -19.65 -1.83 12.18
C LEU A 259 -19.13 -3.22 12.58
N SER A 260 -18.80 -3.41 13.86
CA SER A 260 -18.29 -4.67 14.39
C SER A 260 -19.31 -5.80 14.32
N SER A 261 -20.59 -5.49 14.59
CA SER A 261 -21.68 -6.46 14.56
C SER A 261 -21.93 -7.00 13.14
N PHE A 262 -21.98 -6.13 12.13
CA PHE A 262 -22.06 -6.60 10.74
C PHE A 262 -20.82 -7.41 10.35
N ALA A 263 -19.62 -6.93 10.70
CA ALA A 263 -18.38 -7.65 10.45
C ALA A 263 -18.35 -9.06 11.06
N ALA A 264 -18.95 -9.26 12.25
CA ALA A 264 -19.05 -10.54 12.94
C ALA A 264 -19.91 -11.58 12.18
N LEU A 265 -20.78 -11.14 11.26
CA LEU A 265 -21.54 -12.04 10.36
C LEU A 265 -20.68 -12.55 9.18
N GLY A 266 -19.40 -12.17 9.11
CA GLY A 266 -18.48 -12.59 8.05
C GLY A 266 -18.65 -11.83 6.74
N VAL A 267 -19.22 -10.63 6.78
CA VAL A 267 -19.24 -9.65 5.69
C VAL A 267 -18.25 -8.53 5.96
N ASP A 268 -17.78 -7.86 4.91
CA ASP A 268 -17.02 -6.62 5.02
C ASP A 268 -17.98 -5.45 5.32
N VAL A 269 -17.50 -4.39 5.96
CA VAL A 269 -18.26 -3.14 6.15
C VAL A 269 -17.55 -1.98 5.48
N GLN A 270 -18.31 -1.04 4.94
CA GLN A 270 -17.78 0.12 4.22
C GLN A 270 -18.57 1.36 4.62
N ILE A 271 -17.86 2.46 4.85
CA ILE A 271 -18.50 3.78 4.96
C ILE A 271 -18.58 4.34 3.55
N THR A 272 -19.79 4.64 3.06
CA THR A 272 -20.02 4.71 1.60
C THR A 272 -20.36 6.09 1.08
N GLU A 273 -20.91 6.98 1.90
CA GLU A 273 -21.40 8.30 1.48
C GLU A 273 -21.12 9.38 2.55
N LEU A 274 -19.91 9.35 3.15
CA LEU A 274 -19.58 10.17 4.30
C LEU A 274 -19.65 11.67 3.98
N ASP A 275 -20.58 12.35 4.64
CA ASP A 275 -20.61 13.79 4.79
C ASP A 275 -21.13 14.15 6.20
N ILE A 276 -20.52 15.16 6.84
CA ILE A 276 -20.84 15.54 8.23
C ILE A 276 -21.09 17.04 8.26
N ALA A 277 -22.30 17.46 8.65
CA ALA A 277 -22.65 18.89 8.71
C ALA A 277 -21.59 19.71 9.45
N GLN A 278 -21.12 20.80 8.83
CA GLN A 278 -20.06 21.72 9.28
C GLN A 278 -18.65 21.10 9.38
N ALA A 279 -18.50 19.83 9.03
CA ALA A 279 -17.28 19.05 9.11
C ALA A 279 -16.44 19.25 10.40
N PRO A 280 -17.00 19.01 11.61
CA PRO A 280 -16.22 19.09 12.84
C PRO A 280 -15.04 18.12 12.79
N PRO A 281 -13.82 18.57 13.12
CA PRO A 281 -12.61 17.73 13.11
C PRO A 281 -12.75 16.45 13.94
N THR A 282 -13.35 16.57 15.12
CA THR A 282 -13.58 15.46 16.05
C THR A 282 -14.58 14.43 15.52
N ALA A 283 -15.64 14.88 14.84
CA ALA A 283 -16.63 14.00 14.23
C ALA A 283 -16.00 13.15 13.12
N TYR A 284 -15.24 13.77 12.21
CA TYR A 284 -14.50 13.05 11.17
C TYR A 284 -13.46 12.09 11.76
N ALA A 285 -12.74 12.50 12.81
CA ALA A 285 -11.78 11.64 13.49
C ALA A 285 -12.47 10.39 14.09
N ASN A 286 -13.60 10.58 14.76
CA ASN A 286 -14.34 9.49 15.39
C ASN A 286 -14.91 8.51 14.36
N THR A 287 -15.47 9.01 13.26
CA THR A 287 -15.96 8.17 12.15
C THR A 287 -14.85 7.34 11.53
N VAL A 288 -13.71 7.97 11.21
CA VAL A 288 -12.56 7.28 10.63
C VAL A 288 -12.00 6.24 11.61
N ARG A 289 -11.82 6.61 12.88
CA ARG A 289 -11.32 5.69 13.92
C ARG A 289 -12.23 4.49 14.12
N ALA A 290 -13.55 4.68 14.09
CA ALA A 290 -14.51 3.58 14.18
C ALA A 290 -14.30 2.54 13.05
N CYS A 291 -14.05 3.00 11.81
CA CYS A 291 -13.68 2.10 10.72
C CYS A 291 -12.30 1.45 10.93
N MET A 292 -11.28 2.23 11.31
CA MET A 292 -9.93 1.69 11.50
C MET A 292 -9.87 0.61 12.59
N ASN A 293 -10.71 0.72 13.63
CA ASN A 293 -10.82 -0.24 14.73
C ASN A 293 -11.52 -1.55 14.33
N VAL A 294 -12.17 -1.62 13.17
CA VAL A 294 -12.84 -2.82 12.67
C VAL A 294 -12.02 -3.38 11.50
N GLN A 295 -11.42 -4.56 11.68
CA GLN A 295 -10.54 -5.18 10.68
C GLN A 295 -11.23 -5.39 9.32
N ARG A 296 -12.53 -5.73 9.34
CA ARG A 296 -13.36 -5.91 8.15
C ARG A 296 -13.99 -4.61 7.63
N CYS A 297 -13.66 -3.44 8.21
CA CYS A 297 -14.01 -2.17 7.58
C CYS A 297 -13.01 -1.88 6.47
N THR A 298 -13.41 -2.07 5.21
CA THR A 298 -12.46 -2.10 4.08
C THR A 298 -12.29 -0.76 3.36
N GLY A 299 -13.06 0.27 3.70
CA GLY A 299 -12.87 1.59 3.11
C GLY A 299 -13.91 2.63 3.51
N ILE A 300 -13.59 3.86 3.14
CA ILE A 300 -14.38 5.07 3.40
C ILE A 300 -14.53 5.83 2.09
N THR A 301 -15.74 6.22 1.72
CA THR A 301 -16.02 7.13 0.60
C THR A 301 -16.68 8.39 1.15
N VAL A 302 -16.15 9.57 0.82
CA VAL A 302 -16.81 10.85 1.08
C VAL A 302 -17.77 11.21 -0.05
N TRP A 303 -18.93 11.80 0.27
CA TRP A 303 -19.96 12.08 -0.73
C TRP A 303 -19.78 13.44 -1.42
N GLY A 304 -18.67 13.53 -2.14
CA GLY A 304 -18.23 14.71 -2.90
C GLY A 304 -16.81 15.15 -2.52
N ILE A 305 -16.23 16.04 -3.34
CA ILE A 305 -14.84 16.48 -3.18
C ILE A 305 -14.76 17.77 -2.35
N ARG A 306 -15.30 18.88 -2.87
CA ARG A 306 -15.38 20.17 -2.19
C ARG A 306 -16.76 20.39 -1.63
N ASP A 307 -16.88 21.23 -0.60
CA ASP A 307 -18.19 21.63 -0.06
C ASP A 307 -19.18 22.10 -1.14
N SER A 308 -18.72 22.73 -2.22
CA SER A 308 -19.55 23.15 -3.36
C SER A 308 -20.07 22.01 -4.24
N ASP A 309 -19.47 20.83 -4.15
CA ASP A 309 -19.77 19.66 -4.97
C ASP A 309 -20.75 18.70 -4.27
N SER A 310 -21.09 18.94 -2.99
CA SER A 310 -22.04 18.13 -2.23
C SER A 310 -23.48 18.60 -2.42
N TRP A 311 -24.43 17.66 -2.39
CA TRP A 311 -25.86 17.93 -2.26
C TRP A 311 -26.20 18.70 -0.97
N ARG A 312 -25.36 18.59 0.08
CA ARG A 312 -25.43 19.34 1.34
C ARG A 312 -24.51 20.56 1.36
N SER A 313 -24.28 21.20 0.21
CA SER A 313 -23.30 22.30 0.08
C SER A 313 -23.49 23.46 1.07
N GLN A 314 -24.73 23.72 1.53
CA GLN A 314 -25.03 24.75 2.53
C GLN A 314 -24.53 24.41 3.93
N GLU A 315 -24.23 23.14 4.20
CA GLU A 315 -23.74 22.65 5.48
C GLU A 315 -22.22 22.53 5.53
N ASN A 316 -21.50 22.85 4.44
CA ASN A 316 -20.05 22.70 4.32
C ASN A 316 -19.54 21.34 4.89
N PRO A 317 -20.00 20.20 4.36
CA PRO A 317 -19.92 18.94 5.09
C PRO A 317 -18.69 18.09 4.75
N LEU A 318 -17.85 18.51 3.81
CA LEU A 318 -16.76 17.73 3.24
C LEU A 318 -15.38 18.12 3.77
N LEU A 319 -14.35 17.42 3.30
CA LEU A 319 -12.96 17.58 3.73
C LEU A 319 -12.25 18.77 3.09
N PHE A 320 -12.76 19.27 1.97
CA PHE A 320 -12.24 20.44 1.26
C PHE A 320 -13.27 21.56 1.23
N ASP A 321 -12.82 22.80 1.42
CA ASP A 321 -13.68 23.96 1.29
C ASP A 321 -14.09 24.19 -0.18
N ARG A 322 -14.96 25.18 -0.40
CA ARG A 322 -15.48 25.54 -1.72
C ARG A 322 -14.37 25.92 -2.73
N SER A 323 -13.21 26.37 -2.24
CA SER A 323 -12.05 26.72 -3.08
C SER A 323 -11.08 25.55 -3.27
N GLY A 324 -11.34 24.39 -2.66
CA GLY A 324 -10.48 23.20 -2.74
C GLY A 324 -9.37 23.15 -1.70
N ASN A 325 -9.38 24.01 -0.68
CA ASN A 325 -8.40 23.94 0.41
C ASN A 325 -8.79 22.87 1.43
N LYS A 326 -7.79 22.19 2.00
CA LYS A 326 -7.96 21.18 3.06
C LYS A 326 -8.52 21.83 4.33
N LYS A 327 -9.65 21.33 4.83
CA LYS A 327 -10.25 21.76 6.11
C LYS A 327 -9.58 21.06 7.31
N PRO A 328 -9.77 21.56 8.55
CA PRO A 328 -9.33 20.84 9.74
C PRO A 328 -9.86 19.39 9.86
N ALA A 329 -11.05 19.12 9.29
CA ALA A 329 -11.59 17.78 9.11
C ALA A 329 -10.68 16.85 8.30
N TYR A 330 -10.11 17.33 7.19
CA TYR A 330 -9.17 16.57 6.36
C TYR A 330 -7.99 16.08 7.20
N ARG A 331 -7.39 16.99 7.98
CA ARG A 331 -6.23 16.67 8.81
C ARG A 331 -6.59 15.62 9.85
N SER A 332 -7.78 15.72 10.43
CA SER A 332 -8.26 14.80 11.46
C SER A 332 -8.57 13.42 10.90
N ALA A 333 -9.17 13.35 9.71
CA ALA A 333 -9.35 12.09 8.98
C ALA A 333 -8.01 11.43 8.65
N LEU A 334 -7.06 12.19 8.10
CA LEU A 334 -5.72 11.70 7.77
C LEU A 334 -4.96 11.19 9.01
N THR A 335 -4.90 11.98 10.08
CA THR A 335 -4.23 11.61 11.34
C THR A 335 -4.88 10.41 12.01
N SER A 336 -6.21 10.27 11.93
CA SER A 336 -6.91 9.12 12.52
C SER A 336 -6.61 7.79 11.83
N MET A 337 -6.09 7.83 10.60
CA MET A 337 -5.56 6.66 9.91
C MET A 337 -4.06 6.43 10.16
N GLY A 338 -3.42 7.24 11.01
CA GLY A 338 -1.96 7.22 11.22
C GLY A 338 -1.17 8.12 10.27
N GLY A 339 -1.83 9.06 9.57
CA GLY A 339 -1.19 10.07 8.71
C GLY A 339 -0.59 11.27 9.48
N SER A 340 0.24 12.08 8.83
CA SER A 340 0.72 13.38 9.37
C SER A 340 0.22 14.51 8.49
N ALA A 341 -0.59 15.41 9.06
CA ALA A 341 -0.89 16.68 8.42
C ALA A 341 0.29 17.63 8.62
N ALA A 342 0.97 18.04 7.53
CA ALA A 342 2.02 19.06 7.63
C ALA A 342 1.49 20.32 8.33
N THR A 343 2.09 20.70 9.46
CA THR A 343 1.80 21.97 10.15
C THR A 343 2.41 23.11 9.34
N LYS A 344 1.57 24.02 8.82
CA LYS A 344 2.03 25.26 8.16
C LYS A 344 2.87 26.09 9.14
N ARG A 345 4.13 26.39 8.82
CA ARG A 345 4.73 27.67 9.22
C ARG A 345 4.16 28.75 8.30
N ALA A 346 3.78 29.89 8.88
CA ALA A 346 3.35 31.06 8.15
C ALA A 346 4.58 31.69 7.49
N ASP A 347 4.82 31.32 6.24
CA ASP A 347 5.54 32.05 5.18
C ASP A 347 5.87 31.03 4.08
N ASP A 348 4.93 30.80 3.16
CA ASP A 348 5.27 30.13 1.89
C ASP A 348 4.24 30.54 0.80
N PRO A 349 4.69 30.98 -0.39
CA PRO A 349 3.81 31.33 -1.50
C PRO A 349 3.27 30.08 -2.22
N ALA A 350 2.30 30.29 -3.10
CA ALA A 350 1.49 29.36 -3.94
C ALA A 350 1.96 27.89 -4.13
N PRO A 351 1.01 26.93 -4.26
CA PRO A 351 1.29 25.49 -4.25
C PRO A 351 2.18 25.05 -5.43
N ARG A 352 3.34 24.48 -5.11
CA ARG A 352 4.21 23.79 -6.08
C ARG A 352 3.62 22.43 -6.46
N SER A 353 3.82 22.05 -7.73
CA SER A 353 3.46 20.75 -8.32
C SER A 353 4.00 19.57 -7.50
N ALA A 354 3.48 18.35 -7.74
CA ALA A 354 4.06 17.10 -7.24
C ALA A 354 5.59 17.20 -7.28
N ALA A 355 6.24 17.11 -6.12
CA ALA A 355 7.66 17.40 -6.03
C ALA A 355 8.41 16.42 -6.93
N ALA A 356 8.98 16.94 -8.02
CA ALA A 356 9.93 16.17 -8.83
C ALA A 356 11.08 15.74 -7.92
N LEU A 357 11.63 14.55 -8.14
CA LEU A 357 12.86 14.14 -7.48
C LEU A 357 13.92 15.24 -7.67
N PRO A 358 14.67 15.60 -6.62
CA PRO A 358 15.65 16.65 -6.75
C PRO A 358 16.75 16.21 -7.72
N SER A 359 17.33 17.18 -8.45
CA SER A 359 18.45 16.92 -9.37
C SER A 359 19.78 16.72 -8.65
N ARG A 360 19.82 16.96 -7.33
CA ARG A 360 20.95 16.72 -6.44
C ARG A 360 20.45 16.04 -5.17
N PHE A 361 21.22 15.12 -4.63
CA PHE A 361 20.88 14.41 -3.40
C PHE A 361 21.92 14.69 -2.32
N SER A 362 21.44 14.82 -1.08
CA SER A 362 22.27 14.86 0.12
C SER A 362 21.72 13.85 1.12
N TRP A 363 22.59 13.12 1.79
CA TRP A 363 22.23 12.04 2.70
C TRP A 363 22.92 12.18 4.05
N SER A 364 22.30 11.59 5.06
CA SER A 364 22.93 11.26 6.34
C SER A 364 22.89 9.75 6.49
N SER A 365 24.03 9.13 6.80
CA SER A 365 24.13 7.70 7.06
C SER A 365 24.14 7.41 8.55
N THR A 366 23.47 6.32 8.93
CA THR A 366 23.73 5.65 10.20
C THR A 366 25.15 5.06 10.23
N GLY A 367 25.59 4.61 11.42
CA GLY A 367 26.62 3.58 11.51
C GLY A 367 26.15 2.22 10.94
N PRO A 368 26.98 1.17 11.04
CA PRO A 368 26.56 -0.19 10.70
C PRO A 368 25.38 -0.63 11.59
N LEU A 369 24.25 -0.98 10.98
CA LEU A 369 23.03 -1.42 11.67
C LEU A 369 22.93 -2.94 11.74
N ILE A 370 23.23 -3.62 10.62
CA ILE A 370 23.12 -5.08 10.52
C ILE A 370 24.48 -5.65 10.18
N SER A 371 24.93 -6.59 11.01
CA SER A 371 26.21 -7.29 10.88
C SER A 371 25.98 -8.79 10.65
N PRO A 372 26.95 -9.50 10.04
CA PRO A 372 26.94 -10.95 9.99
C PRO A 372 26.76 -11.53 11.39
N LYS A 373 25.91 -12.55 11.46
CA LYS A 373 25.86 -13.47 12.58
C LYS A 373 26.33 -14.79 12.01
N SER A 374 27.28 -15.42 12.69
CA SER A 374 27.74 -16.77 12.36
C SER A 374 27.12 -17.73 13.37
N ASP A 375 26.84 -18.95 12.93
CA ASP A 375 26.41 -20.04 13.81
C ASP A 375 27.24 -21.30 13.54
N ALA A 376 26.90 -22.42 14.16
CA ALA A 376 27.66 -23.67 14.04
C ALA A 376 27.83 -24.17 12.59
N THR A 377 26.95 -23.76 11.66
CA THR A 377 26.96 -24.18 10.25
C THR A 377 27.28 -23.03 9.28
N HIS A 378 27.28 -21.79 9.74
CA HIS A 378 27.47 -20.59 8.91
C HIS A 378 28.62 -19.74 9.42
N ASN A 379 29.71 -19.66 8.66
CA ASN A 379 30.81 -18.74 8.93
C ASN A 379 30.74 -17.55 7.96
N ILE A 380 29.98 -16.51 8.32
CA ILE A 380 29.64 -15.40 7.43
C ILE A 380 30.60 -14.23 7.63
N ALA A 381 31.28 -13.83 6.55
CA ALA A 381 32.19 -12.69 6.53
C ALA A 381 31.47 -11.35 6.31
N GLY A 382 30.47 -11.36 5.42
CA GLY A 382 29.71 -10.18 5.00
C GLY A 382 28.21 -10.45 4.88
N ILE A 383 27.41 -9.43 5.19
CA ILE A 383 25.99 -9.38 4.86
C ILE A 383 25.80 -8.29 3.81
N LYS A 384 25.11 -8.64 2.73
CA LYS A 384 25.19 -7.93 1.45
C LYS A 384 23.83 -7.82 0.76
N ASP A 385 23.75 -6.94 -0.23
CA ASP A 385 22.67 -6.88 -1.22
C ASP A 385 21.25 -6.92 -0.61
N PRO A 386 20.90 -5.96 0.27
CA PRO A 386 19.66 -6.04 1.00
C PRO A 386 18.45 -5.67 0.14
N THR A 387 17.34 -6.38 0.36
CA THR A 387 15.99 -5.97 -0.04
C THR A 387 15.11 -5.80 1.20
N VAL A 388 14.19 -4.84 1.17
CA VAL A 388 13.40 -4.46 2.34
C VAL A 388 11.97 -4.01 2.00
N VAL A 389 11.00 -4.51 2.77
CA VAL A 389 9.62 -4.01 2.80
C VAL A 389 9.17 -3.72 4.22
N ARG A 390 8.23 -2.78 4.37
CA ARG A 390 7.45 -2.64 5.60
C ARG A 390 6.07 -3.29 5.42
N TYR A 391 5.76 -4.29 6.24
CA TYR A 391 4.49 -5.01 6.20
C TYR A 391 4.08 -5.41 7.62
N ASN A 392 2.78 -5.29 7.95
CA ASN A 392 2.24 -5.59 9.29
C ASN A 392 3.07 -4.99 10.46
N GLY A 393 3.49 -3.74 10.31
CA GLY A 393 4.23 -3.00 11.36
C GLY A 393 5.69 -3.43 11.55
N LYS A 394 6.26 -4.23 10.64
CA LYS A 394 7.66 -4.68 10.68
C LYS A 394 8.39 -4.39 9.38
N TYR A 395 9.68 -4.11 9.49
CA TYR A 395 10.61 -4.26 8.38
C TYR A 395 10.92 -5.73 8.20
N HIS A 396 10.81 -6.21 6.96
CA HIS A 396 11.24 -7.52 6.53
C HIS A 396 12.43 -7.33 5.60
N VAL A 397 13.60 -7.80 6.01
CA VAL A 397 14.85 -7.65 5.27
C VAL A 397 15.30 -9.02 4.81
N PHE A 398 15.66 -9.12 3.53
CA PHE A 398 16.40 -10.25 2.98
C PHE A 398 17.74 -9.74 2.49
N ALA A 399 18.79 -10.53 2.66
CA ALA A 399 20.14 -10.15 2.27
C ALA A 399 20.93 -11.37 1.82
N SER A 400 21.96 -11.15 1.01
CA SER A 400 23.02 -12.11 0.75
C SER A 400 23.88 -12.31 2.00
N THR A 401 24.30 -13.53 2.23
CA THR A 401 25.39 -13.91 3.15
C THR A 401 26.59 -14.31 2.32
N ALA A 402 27.75 -13.72 2.59
CA ALA A 402 29.00 -13.99 1.87
C ALA A 402 30.04 -14.64 2.78
N SER A 403 30.70 -15.67 2.27
CA SER A 403 31.70 -16.47 2.99
C SER A 403 32.72 -17.06 2.00
N SER A 404 33.77 -17.73 2.52
CA SER A 404 34.70 -18.51 1.70
C SER A 404 34.01 -19.66 0.96
N SER A 405 32.87 -20.15 1.47
CA SER A 405 32.06 -21.21 0.85
C SER A 405 31.09 -20.70 -0.23
N GLY A 406 31.06 -19.39 -0.49
CA GLY A 406 30.16 -18.76 -1.45
C GLY A 406 29.00 -18.03 -0.79
N TYR A 407 27.89 -17.92 -1.53
CA TYR A 407 26.74 -17.07 -1.19
C TYR A 407 25.46 -17.87 -0.94
N ASN A 408 24.69 -17.45 0.07
CA ASN A 408 23.30 -17.85 0.28
C ASN A 408 22.48 -16.67 0.83
N LEU A 409 21.21 -16.87 1.20
CA LEU A 409 20.31 -15.80 1.64
C LEU A 409 19.97 -15.90 3.14
N VAL A 410 19.72 -14.75 3.76
CA VAL A 410 19.22 -14.62 5.13
C VAL A 410 18.00 -13.73 5.17
N TYR A 411 17.06 -14.06 6.06
CA TYR A 411 15.90 -13.24 6.41
C TYR A 411 15.99 -12.76 7.85
N LEU A 412 15.56 -11.53 8.09
CA LEU A 412 15.37 -10.97 9.43
C LEU A 412 14.18 -9.99 9.42
N ASN A 413 13.58 -9.77 10.59
CA ASN A 413 12.55 -8.74 10.77
C ASN A 413 12.68 -8.03 12.11
N PHE A 414 12.22 -6.78 12.14
CA PHE A 414 12.22 -5.93 13.33
C PHE A 414 11.20 -4.81 13.14
N SER A 415 10.72 -4.20 14.23
CA SER A 415 9.74 -3.11 14.16
C SER A 415 10.41 -1.74 14.05
N ASP A 416 11.62 -1.59 14.58
CA ASP A 416 12.37 -0.34 14.61
C ASP A 416 13.85 -0.57 14.25
N TRP A 417 14.48 0.41 13.59
CA TRP A 417 15.87 0.31 13.14
C TRP A 417 16.88 0.15 14.29
N SER A 418 16.57 0.61 15.50
CA SER A 418 17.39 0.37 16.70
C SER A 418 17.49 -1.12 17.07
N GLN A 419 16.54 -1.93 16.62
CA GLN A 419 16.49 -3.38 16.86
C GLN A 419 17.17 -4.19 15.73
N ALA A 420 17.55 -3.56 14.63
CA ALA A 420 18.07 -4.26 13.45
C ALA A 420 19.31 -5.10 13.76
N GLY A 421 20.22 -4.58 14.61
CA GLY A 421 21.44 -5.31 15.00
C GLY A 421 21.18 -6.53 15.88
N SER A 422 20.11 -6.53 16.67
CA SER A 422 19.75 -7.66 17.55
C SER A 422 18.79 -8.66 16.90
N ALA A 423 18.13 -8.29 15.80
CA ALA A 423 17.16 -9.13 15.09
C ALA A 423 17.71 -10.53 14.75
N THR A 424 16.88 -11.56 14.93
CA THR A 424 17.23 -12.95 14.63
C THR A 424 17.45 -13.15 13.14
N HIS A 425 18.55 -13.81 12.78
CA HIS A 425 18.85 -14.21 11.40
C HIS A 425 18.28 -15.61 11.13
N HIS A 426 17.50 -15.72 10.06
CA HIS A 426 16.96 -16.96 9.55
C HIS A 426 17.62 -17.27 8.20
N TYR A 427 18.61 -18.17 8.20
CA TYR A 427 19.28 -18.60 6.96
C TYR A 427 18.33 -19.43 6.10
N LEU A 428 18.17 -19.03 4.83
CA LEU A 428 17.16 -19.59 3.94
C LEU A 428 17.59 -20.89 3.28
N ASP A 429 18.84 -21.31 3.46
CA ASP A 429 19.30 -22.65 3.10
C ASP A 429 18.61 -23.77 3.90
N ARG A 430 17.99 -23.41 5.04
CA ARG A 430 17.14 -24.27 5.88
C ARG A 430 15.70 -24.38 5.37
N SER A 431 15.29 -23.50 4.47
CA SER A 431 13.99 -23.57 3.79
C SER A 431 14.07 -24.41 2.51
N ALA A 432 12.98 -24.51 1.74
CA ALA A 432 13.04 -25.18 0.45
C ALA A 432 13.89 -24.44 -0.60
N ILE A 433 14.26 -23.16 -0.39
CA ILE A 433 15.28 -22.46 -1.21
C ILE A 433 16.60 -23.25 -1.25
N GLY A 434 16.96 -23.85 -0.11
CA GLY A 434 18.05 -24.80 0.01
C GLY A 434 19.46 -24.21 -0.15
N ARG A 435 20.44 -25.10 -0.05
CA ARG A 435 21.88 -24.81 -0.16
C ARG A 435 22.30 -24.49 -1.60
N GLY A 436 23.53 -24.00 -1.74
CA GLY A 436 24.14 -23.63 -3.02
C GLY A 436 24.11 -22.13 -3.25
N TYR A 437 24.54 -21.69 -4.43
CA TYR A 437 24.66 -20.28 -4.79
C TYR A 437 23.29 -19.60 -4.85
N ARG A 438 23.02 -18.64 -3.95
CA ARG A 438 21.91 -17.69 -4.01
C ARG A 438 22.40 -16.32 -3.56
N ALA A 439 22.17 -15.28 -4.33
CA ALA A 439 22.61 -13.92 -4.01
C ALA A 439 21.66 -12.85 -4.58
N ALA A 440 21.81 -11.62 -4.09
CA ALA A 440 21.09 -10.42 -4.53
C ALA A 440 19.56 -10.60 -4.54
N PRO A 441 18.93 -10.78 -3.35
CA PRO A 441 17.50 -10.93 -3.23
C PRO A 441 16.75 -9.62 -3.52
N GLN A 442 15.56 -9.74 -4.09
CA GLN A 442 14.55 -8.68 -4.20
C GLN A 442 13.19 -9.26 -3.77
N VAL A 443 12.54 -8.65 -2.77
CA VAL A 443 11.23 -9.11 -2.27
C VAL A 443 10.10 -8.19 -2.69
N PHE A 444 8.94 -8.73 -3.08
CA PHE A 444 7.70 -7.96 -3.24
C PHE A 444 6.47 -8.87 -3.17
N TYR A 445 5.32 -8.29 -2.87
CA TYR A 445 4.04 -8.98 -2.92
C TYR A 445 3.44 -8.87 -4.32
N TYR A 446 3.24 -10.00 -4.98
CA TYR A 446 2.57 -10.02 -6.27
C TYR A 446 1.06 -10.14 -6.04
N ALA A 447 0.39 -8.98 -6.03
CA ALA A 447 -1.02 -8.86 -5.66
C ALA A 447 -1.97 -9.77 -6.48
N PRO A 448 -1.79 -9.96 -7.81
CA PRO A 448 -2.69 -10.80 -8.60
C PRO A 448 -2.74 -12.27 -8.18
N GLN A 449 -1.65 -12.81 -7.60
CA GLN A 449 -1.61 -14.21 -7.12
C GLN A 449 -1.65 -14.33 -5.60
N ARG A 450 -1.62 -13.21 -4.87
CA ARG A 450 -1.57 -13.18 -3.40
C ARG A 450 -0.38 -13.94 -2.81
N LEU A 451 0.78 -13.78 -3.44
CA LEU A 451 2.02 -14.42 -3.02
C LEU A 451 3.14 -13.39 -2.91
N TRP A 452 3.98 -13.53 -1.90
CA TRP A 452 5.28 -12.91 -1.88
C TRP A 452 6.20 -13.62 -2.87
N TYR A 453 6.98 -12.84 -3.59
CA TYR A 453 8.04 -13.27 -4.47
C TYR A 453 9.37 -12.80 -3.89
N LEU A 454 10.34 -13.71 -3.84
CA LEU A 454 11.74 -13.41 -3.59
C LEU A 454 12.49 -13.75 -4.87
N VAL A 455 12.91 -12.74 -5.61
CA VAL A 455 13.71 -12.83 -6.83
C VAL A 455 15.18 -12.80 -6.45
N TYR A 456 16.02 -13.63 -7.06
CA TYR A 456 17.46 -13.70 -6.77
C TYR A 456 18.21 -14.45 -7.88
N GLN A 457 19.54 -14.42 -7.84
CA GLN A 457 20.37 -15.15 -8.80
C GLN A 457 20.85 -16.50 -8.25
N THR A 458 20.90 -17.50 -9.14
CA THR A 458 21.46 -18.84 -8.86
C THR A 458 22.49 -19.27 -9.93
N GLY A 459 22.96 -18.31 -10.73
CA GLY A 459 23.54 -18.54 -12.07
C GLY A 459 22.52 -18.35 -13.20
N ASN A 460 21.22 -18.30 -12.85
CA ASN A 460 20.12 -17.87 -13.68
C ASN A 460 19.22 -16.90 -12.88
N ALA A 461 18.39 -16.11 -13.56
CA ALA A 461 17.35 -15.31 -12.93
C ALA A 461 16.28 -16.23 -12.31
N SER A 462 16.17 -16.19 -10.98
CA SER A 462 15.37 -17.15 -10.22
C SER A 462 14.41 -16.48 -9.26
N TYR A 463 13.42 -17.22 -8.80
CA TYR A 463 12.50 -16.79 -7.77
C TYR A 463 12.04 -17.93 -6.88
N SER A 464 11.61 -17.58 -5.67
CA SER A 464 10.79 -18.40 -4.79
C SER A 464 9.53 -17.66 -4.39
N THR A 465 8.49 -18.38 -3.99
CA THR A 465 7.23 -17.78 -3.51
C THR A 465 6.91 -18.18 -2.09
N ASN A 466 6.11 -17.35 -1.41
CA ASN A 466 5.63 -17.60 -0.06
C ASN A 466 4.30 -16.87 0.18
N PRO A 467 3.24 -17.53 0.70
CA PRO A 467 1.99 -16.84 1.06
C PRO A 467 2.13 -15.94 2.30
N ASP A 468 3.15 -16.16 3.14
CA ASP A 468 3.38 -15.42 4.39
C ASP A 468 4.86 -15.07 4.56
N ILE A 469 5.21 -13.81 4.29
CA ILE A 469 6.57 -13.28 4.44
C ILE A 469 7.14 -13.43 5.86
N SER A 470 6.28 -13.57 6.88
CA SER A 470 6.71 -13.75 8.26
C SER A 470 7.18 -15.18 8.58
N ASN A 471 6.88 -16.15 7.71
CA ASN A 471 7.33 -17.53 7.82
C ASN A 471 8.54 -17.81 6.90
N PRO A 472 9.79 -17.69 7.37
CA PRO A 472 10.98 -17.92 6.54
C PRO A 472 11.15 -19.37 6.07
N ASN A 473 10.50 -20.35 6.71
CA ASN A 473 10.55 -21.74 6.25
C ASN A 473 9.54 -22.02 5.12
N GLY A 474 8.61 -21.09 4.85
CA GLY A 474 7.57 -21.22 3.84
C GLY A 474 8.01 -20.90 2.40
N TRP A 475 9.25 -20.46 2.20
CA TRP A 475 9.75 -20.15 0.86
C TRP A 475 9.91 -21.42 0.02
N SER A 476 9.35 -21.40 -1.19
CA SER A 476 9.43 -22.52 -2.14
C SER A 476 10.86 -22.77 -2.62
N ALA A 477 11.09 -23.95 -3.20
CA ALA A 477 12.31 -24.22 -3.97
C ALA A 477 12.47 -23.23 -5.14
N PRO A 478 13.72 -22.95 -5.57
CA PRO A 478 13.98 -22.00 -6.65
C PRO A 478 13.34 -22.47 -7.95
N ARG A 479 12.71 -21.53 -8.66
CA ARG A 479 12.27 -21.67 -10.05
C ARG A 479 12.97 -20.60 -10.89
N HIS A 480 13.08 -20.82 -12.20
CA HIS A 480 13.77 -19.89 -13.09
C HIS A 480 12.79 -19.11 -13.96
N PHE A 481 13.10 -17.84 -14.21
CA PHE A 481 12.39 -17.01 -15.20
C PHE A 481 12.73 -17.41 -16.63
N TYR A 482 13.93 -17.97 -16.85
CA TYR A 482 14.40 -18.45 -18.15
C TYR A 482 14.85 -19.91 -18.07
N SER A 483 14.69 -20.65 -19.16
CA SER A 483 15.29 -21.98 -19.30
C SER A 483 16.83 -21.94 -19.35
N SER A 484 17.39 -20.86 -19.88
CA SER A 484 18.83 -20.60 -19.93
C SER A 484 19.11 -19.10 -20.03
N MET A 485 20.35 -18.67 -19.78
CA MET A 485 20.78 -17.28 -20.01
C MET A 485 20.40 -16.83 -21.45
N PRO A 486 19.71 -15.68 -21.61
CA PRO A 486 19.39 -15.13 -22.93
C PRO A 486 20.63 -14.88 -23.79
N ASP A 487 20.54 -15.12 -25.10
CA ASP A 487 21.70 -15.05 -25.99
C ASP A 487 22.29 -13.63 -26.10
N ILE A 488 21.44 -12.60 -26.03
CA ILE A 488 21.91 -11.21 -25.99
C ILE A 488 22.82 -10.94 -24.78
N ILE A 489 22.59 -11.60 -23.64
CA ILE A 489 23.47 -11.47 -22.48
C ILE A 489 24.76 -12.26 -22.74
N LYS A 490 24.67 -13.51 -23.20
CA LYS A 490 25.86 -14.33 -23.53
C LYS A 490 26.83 -13.65 -24.51
N GLN A 491 26.29 -12.91 -25.47
CA GLN A 491 27.08 -12.21 -26.49
C GLN A 491 27.81 -10.97 -25.94
N ASN A 492 27.33 -10.38 -24.85
CA ASN A 492 27.81 -9.08 -24.35
C ASN A 492 28.46 -9.15 -22.96
N ILE A 493 28.27 -10.23 -22.21
CA ILE A 493 28.76 -10.43 -20.84
C ILE A 493 30.29 -10.43 -20.72
N GLY A 494 31.01 -10.84 -21.76
CA GLY A 494 32.48 -10.95 -21.72
C GLY A 494 32.98 -11.80 -20.54
N ASN A 495 33.85 -11.23 -19.71
CA ASN A 495 34.37 -11.85 -18.49
C ASN A 495 33.56 -11.48 -17.23
N GLY A 496 32.36 -10.94 -17.39
CA GLY A 496 31.48 -10.55 -16.30
C GLY A 496 30.55 -11.68 -15.82
N HIS A 497 29.55 -11.33 -15.02
CA HIS A 497 28.60 -12.26 -14.41
C HIS A 497 27.18 -11.76 -14.60
N TRP A 498 26.23 -12.66 -14.88
CA TRP A 498 24.82 -12.29 -14.97
C TRP A 498 24.19 -12.19 -13.58
N VAL A 499 23.97 -10.97 -13.13
CA VAL A 499 23.67 -10.65 -11.72
C VAL A 499 22.53 -9.63 -11.56
N ASP A 500 22.07 -9.48 -10.32
CA ASP A 500 21.23 -8.40 -9.81
C ASP A 500 19.88 -8.28 -10.51
N MET A 501 19.11 -9.34 -10.35
CA MET A 501 17.78 -9.54 -10.93
C MET A 501 16.75 -8.62 -10.24
N TRP A 502 16.07 -7.77 -11.02
CA TRP A 502 15.13 -6.80 -10.49
C TRP A 502 13.81 -6.78 -11.28
N VAL A 503 12.71 -7.19 -10.63
CA VAL A 503 11.37 -7.18 -11.22
C VAL A 503 10.61 -5.92 -10.83
N ILE A 504 9.91 -5.30 -11.77
CA ILE A 504 8.91 -4.25 -11.51
C ILE A 504 7.76 -4.37 -12.52
N CYS A 505 6.53 -4.17 -12.10
CA CYS A 505 5.37 -4.17 -12.98
C CYS A 505 4.66 -2.81 -13.04
N ASP A 506 4.16 -2.46 -14.21
CA ASP A 506 3.11 -1.46 -14.37
C ASP A 506 1.73 -2.16 -14.43
N SER A 507 0.70 -1.46 -14.94
CA SER A 507 -0.65 -2.03 -15.04
C SER A 507 -0.80 -3.11 -16.10
N ALA A 508 0.11 -3.19 -17.08
CA ALA A 508 0.00 -4.09 -18.22
C ALA A 508 1.10 -5.17 -18.23
N ASN A 509 2.33 -4.80 -17.87
CA ASN A 509 3.52 -5.62 -18.01
C ASN A 509 4.32 -5.71 -16.72
N CYS A 510 5.03 -6.83 -16.57
CA CYS A 510 6.12 -7.00 -15.64
C CYS A 510 7.45 -7.02 -16.41
N TYR A 511 8.43 -6.31 -15.88
CA TYR A 511 9.76 -6.17 -16.46
C TYR A 511 10.78 -6.81 -15.53
N LEU A 512 11.76 -7.50 -16.10
CA LEU A 512 12.89 -8.08 -15.37
C LEU A 512 14.17 -7.43 -15.89
N PHE A 513 14.81 -6.67 -15.02
CA PHE A 513 16.12 -6.06 -15.23
C PHE A 513 17.23 -6.93 -14.66
N SER A 514 18.42 -6.85 -15.25
CA SER A 514 19.62 -7.55 -14.77
C SER A 514 20.88 -6.89 -15.35
N SER A 515 22.03 -7.12 -14.73
CA SER A 515 23.35 -6.62 -15.14
C SER A 515 24.29 -7.77 -15.52
N ASP A 516 25.43 -7.44 -16.13
CA ASP A 516 26.44 -8.41 -16.57
C ASP A 516 27.87 -8.15 -16.08
N ASP A 517 28.10 -7.24 -15.12
CA ASP A 517 29.42 -6.74 -14.72
C ASP A 517 30.27 -6.18 -15.89
N ASN A 518 29.64 -5.83 -17.01
CA ASN A 518 30.34 -5.44 -18.23
C ASN A 518 29.73 -4.22 -18.93
N GLY A 519 28.99 -3.39 -18.19
CA GLY A 519 28.51 -2.11 -18.68
C GLY A 519 27.15 -2.17 -19.36
N HIS A 520 26.38 -3.26 -19.19
CA HIS A 520 25.03 -3.38 -19.76
C HIS A 520 23.96 -3.56 -18.69
N LEU A 521 22.86 -2.84 -18.87
CA LEU A 521 21.61 -3.07 -18.16
C LEU A 521 20.62 -3.73 -19.14
N TYR A 522 20.24 -4.96 -18.87
CA TYR A 522 19.25 -5.69 -19.67
C TYR A 522 17.85 -5.48 -19.11
N ARG A 523 16.85 -5.60 -19.98
CA ARG A 523 15.42 -5.62 -19.62
C ARG A 523 14.69 -6.62 -20.49
N SER A 524 13.92 -7.51 -19.86
CA SER A 524 12.92 -8.33 -20.54
C SER A 524 11.52 -7.95 -20.08
N GLN A 525 10.50 -8.43 -20.78
CA GLN A 525 9.11 -8.14 -20.43
C GLN A 525 8.20 -9.37 -20.56
N THR A 526 7.17 -9.39 -19.73
CA THR A 526 6.00 -10.26 -19.86
C THR A 526 4.75 -9.48 -19.45
N THR A 527 3.56 -10.00 -19.74
CA THR A 527 2.32 -9.37 -19.27
C THR A 527 2.09 -9.66 -17.79
N VAL A 528 1.36 -8.78 -17.09
CA VAL A 528 0.93 -9.06 -15.71
C VAL A 528 0.18 -10.40 -15.65
N GLY A 529 -0.69 -10.71 -16.61
CA GLY A 529 -1.41 -12.00 -16.63
C GLY A 529 -0.53 -13.25 -16.77
N GLN A 530 0.69 -13.13 -17.31
CA GLN A 530 1.59 -14.27 -17.56
C GLN A 530 2.68 -14.44 -16.51
N PHE A 531 2.99 -13.39 -15.74
CA PHE A 531 3.98 -13.43 -14.67
C PHE A 531 3.73 -14.63 -13.71
N PRO A 532 4.76 -15.38 -13.28
CA PRO A 532 6.20 -15.19 -13.52
C PRO A 532 6.74 -15.79 -14.82
N ASN A 533 5.87 -16.31 -15.70
CA ASN A 533 6.29 -16.92 -16.96
C ASN A 533 6.35 -15.89 -18.09
N GLY A 534 6.84 -16.32 -19.26
CA GLY A 534 6.68 -15.55 -20.50
C GLY A 534 7.58 -14.32 -20.62
N PHE A 535 8.67 -14.25 -19.86
CA PHE A 535 9.69 -13.23 -20.09
C PHE A 535 10.34 -13.46 -21.45
N THR A 536 10.13 -12.50 -22.35
CA THR A 536 10.64 -12.50 -23.72
C THR A 536 11.18 -11.12 -24.06
N ASN A 537 11.72 -10.95 -25.28
CA ASN A 537 12.20 -9.68 -25.78
C ASN A 537 13.25 -9.03 -24.86
N THR A 538 14.28 -9.79 -24.49
CA THR A 538 15.42 -9.27 -23.74
C THR A 538 16.18 -8.26 -24.60
N VAL A 539 16.27 -7.02 -24.13
CA VAL A 539 16.99 -5.93 -24.79
C VAL A 539 18.03 -5.33 -23.86
N ILE A 540 19.04 -4.67 -24.43
CA ILE A 540 19.93 -3.77 -23.67
C ILE A 540 19.18 -2.46 -23.46
N ALA A 541 18.73 -2.20 -22.23
CA ALA A 541 17.98 -1.01 -21.85
C ALA A 541 18.89 0.22 -21.62
N ALA A 542 20.12 -0.01 -21.19
CA ALA A 542 21.17 1.02 -21.10
C ALA A 542 22.55 0.37 -21.26
N ARG A 543 23.53 1.16 -21.71
CA ARG A 543 24.94 0.77 -21.79
C ARG A 543 25.86 1.93 -21.47
N ASP A 544 26.98 1.63 -20.85
CA ASP A 544 28.07 2.56 -20.56
C ASP A 544 29.37 1.76 -20.40
N SER A 545 30.48 2.39 -20.01
CA SER A 545 31.66 1.66 -19.58
C SER A 545 31.36 0.75 -18.38
N LYS A 546 32.08 -0.37 -18.28
CA LYS A 546 31.94 -1.37 -17.21
C LYS A 546 31.75 -0.75 -15.82
N TYR A 547 32.59 0.22 -15.45
CA TYR A 547 32.54 0.81 -14.13
C TYR A 547 31.51 1.93 -13.97
N ALA A 548 31.04 2.54 -15.06
CA ALA A 548 29.99 3.56 -14.99
C ALA A 548 28.58 2.95 -14.92
N LEU A 549 28.39 1.71 -15.37
CA LEU A 549 27.12 0.98 -15.33
C LEU A 549 27.39 -0.48 -14.91
N PHE A 550 27.84 -0.66 -13.68
CA PHE A 550 28.45 -1.91 -13.22
C PHE A 550 27.41 -2.98 -12.87
N GLU A 551 26.66 -2.79 -11.78
CA GLU A 551 25.73 -3.78 -11.24
C GLU A 551 24.63 -3.11 -10.37
N ALA A 552 23.89 -3.90 -9.59
CA ALA A 552 22.95 -3.52 -8.54
C ALA A 552 21.83 -2.55 -8.99
N SER A 553 21.20 -2.84 -10.13
CA SER A 553 20.13 -1.98 -10.64
C SER A 553 18.89 -2.00 -9.73
N ASN A 554 18.33 -0.83 -9.45
CA ASN A 554 17.01 -0.72 -8.82
C ASN A 554 16.10 0.15 -9.68
N VAL A 555 14.85 -0.27 -9.88
CA VAL A 555 13.84 0.48 -10.63
C VAL A 555 12.58 0.64 -9.79
N TYR A 556 12.14 1.89 -9.59
CA TYR A 556 11.02 2.22 -8.72
C TYR A 556 9.98 3.10 -9.41
N LYS A 557 8.72 2.95 -9.01
CA LYS A 557 7.67 3.94 -9.28
C LYS A 557 7.76 5.08 -8.27
N VAL A 558 7.82 6.33 -8.71
CA VAL A 558 7.82 7.48 -7.80
C VAL A 558 6.38 7.84 -7.43
N GLN A 559 6.04 7.76 -6.14
CA GLN A 559 4.69 7.98 -5.65
C GLN A 559 4.12 9.33 -6.08
N GLY A 560 2.86 9.36 -6.52
CA GLY A 560 2.17 10.59 -6.91
C GLY A 560 2.66 11.19 -8.23
N SER A 561 3.45 10.47 -9.02
CA SER A 561 3.95 10.93 -10.32
C SER A 561 3.85 9.84 -11.40
N ASN A 562 3.97 10.24 -12.67
CA ASN A 562 4.14 9.32 -13.79
C ASN A 562 5.61 8.90 -14.00
N GLN A 563 6.51 9.25 -13.10
CA GLN A 563 7.94 9.01 -13.21
C GLN A 563 8.35 7.67 -12.58
N TYR A 564 9.36 7.04 -13.18
CA TYR A 564 10.14 5.94 -12.61
C TYR A 564 11.56 6.42 -12.36
N LEU A 565 12.19 5.90 -11.30
CA LEU A 565 13.58 6.14 -10.93
C LEU A 565 14.38 4.86 -11.18
N LEU A 566 15.46 4.95 -11.94
CA LEU A 566 16.49 3.92 -12.07
C LEU A 566 17.71 4.33 -11.26
N LEU A 567 18.21 3.42 -10.45
CA LEU A 567 19.52 3.49 -9.79
C LEU A 567 20.41 2.39 -10.37
N VAL A 568 21.68 2.69 -10.61
CA VAL A 568 22.68 1.68 -10.98
C VAL A 568 23.98 1.98 -10.24
N GLU A 569 24.59 0.94 -9.69
CA GLU A 569 25.87 1.04 -9.01
C GLU A 569 27.00 1.23 -10.03
N ALA A 570 27.97 2.04 -9.63
CA ALA A 570 29.16 2.37 -10.38
C ALA A 570 30.39 2.30 -9.47
N ILE A 571 31.56 2.13 -10.09
CA ILE A 571 32.86 2.19 -9.44
C ILE A 571 33.54 3.48 -9.89
N GLY A 572 33.76 4.38 -8.93
CA GLY A 572 34.35 5.68 -9.21
C GLY A 572 35.83 5.60 -9.57
N SER A 573 36.37 6.72 -10.05
CA SER A 573 37.80 6.90 -10.34
C SER A 573 38.74 6.58 -9.17
N ASP A 574 38.24 6.66 -7.92
CA ASP A 574 38.95 6.30 -6.70
C ASP A 574 38.74 4.83 -6.26
N GLY A 575 38.14 4.01 -7.12
CA GLY A 575 37.83 2.60 -6.88
C GLY A 575 36.66 2.35 -5.93
N ARG A 576 35.93 3.39 -5.50
CA ARG A 576 34.86 3.29 -4.51
C ARG A 576 33.48 3.17 -5.14
N ARG A 577 32.61 2.41 -4.48
CA ARG A 577 31.23 2.17 -4.93
C ARG A 577 30.34 3.40 -4.70
N TYR A 578 29.50 3.70 -5.69
CA TYR A 578 28.50 4.77 -5.62
C TYR A 578 27.32 4.51 -6.55
N PHE A 579 26.22 5.24 -6.39
CA PHE A 579 25.04 5.13 -7.25
C PHE A 579 24.89 6.32 -8.19
N ARG A 580 24.55 6.01 -9.44
CA ARG A 580 24.04 6.93 -10.46
C ARG A 580 22.51 6.78 -10.56
N SER A 581 21.81 7.83 -10.97
CA SER A 581 20.36 7.79 -11.15
C SER A 581 19.86 8.39 -12.46
N TRP A 582 18.76 7.82 -12.96
CA TRP A 582 18.02 8.25 -14.15
C TRP A 582 16.52 8.22 -13.88
N THR A 583 15.76 8.92 -14.71
CA THR A 583 14.30 8.87 -14.67
C THR A 583 13.71 8.59 -16.04
N THR A 584 12.50 8.03 -16.05
CA THR A 584 11.71 7.83 -17.27
C THR A 584 10.21 7.92 -16.94
N THR A 585 9.36 8.03 -17.95
CA THR A 585 7.89 7.96 -17.80
C THR A 585 7.33 6.60 -18.17
N SER A 586 8.15 5.70 -18.71
CA SER A 586 7.76 4.34 -19.11
C SER A 586 8.90 3.37 -18.83
N LEU A 587 8.61 2.23 -18.21
CA LEU A 587 9.60 1.17 -17.93
C LEU A 587 10.23 0.58 -19.21
N ALA A 588 9.59 0.78 -20.36
CA ALA A 588 10.10 0.42 -21.67
C ALA A 588 10.76 1.58 -22.44
N GLY A 589 10.69 2.79 -21.90
CA GLY A 589 11.20 4.00 -22.54
C GLY A 589 12.68 4.23 -22.31
N SER A 590 13.15 5.36 -22.82
CA SER A 590 14.52 5.84 -22.63
C SER A 590 14.72 6.42 -21.21
N TRP A 591 15.93 6.28 -20.69
CA TRP A 591 16.32 6.77 -19.37
C TRP A 591 17.07 8.10 -19.45
N THR A 592 16.54 9.12 -18.80
CA THR A 592 17.13 10.46 -18.74
C THR A 592 17.97 10.62 -17.47
N PRO A 593 19.25 11.00 -17.54
CA PRO A 593 20.09 11.21 -16.36
C PRO A 593 19.47 12.19 -15.35
N LEU A 594 19.55 11.85 -14.06
CA LEU A 594 19.10 12.71 -12.96
C LEU A 594 20.32 13.17 -12.12
N ALA A 595 20.93 12.27 -11.38
CA ALA A 595 22.18 12.47 -10.65
C ALA A 595 23.12 11.30 -10.99
N ALA A 596 23.83 11.42 -12.11
CA ALA A 596 24.54 10.33 -12.77
C ALA A 596 26.04 10.59 -13.01
N SER A 597 26.68 11.47 -12.25
CA SER A 597 28.14 11.71 -12.31
C SER A 597 28.79 11.56 -10.94
N GLU A 598 30.11 11.42 -10.86
CA GLU A 598 30.82 11.39 -9.56
C GLU A 598 30.69 12.71 -8.78
N SER A 599 30.58 13.84 -9.49
CA SER A 599 30.38 15.17 -8.91
C SER A 599 28.93 15.49 -8.55
N ASN A 600 27.97 14.76 -9.12
CA ASN A 600 26.56 14.80 -8.78
C ASN A 600 25.96 13.38 -8.77
N PRO A 601 26.30 12.56 -7.77
CA PRO A 601 25.82 11.18 -7.68
C PRO A 601 24.46 11.13 -7.01
N PHE A 602 23.75 10.00 -7.17
CA PHE A 602 22.60 9.71 -6.32
C PHE A 602 23.09 9.54 -4.88
N ALA A 603 24.02 8.62 -4.63
CA ALA A 603 24.64 8.44 -3.32
C ALA A 603 26.11 8.02 -3.47
N ARG A 604 27.00 8.76 -2.83
CA ARG A 604 28.46 8.58 -2.80
C ARG A 604 29.02 9.21 -1.52
N ALA A 605 30.21 8.82 -1.09
CA ALA A 605 30.84 9.40 0.10
C ALA A 605 30.92 10.96 0.11
N ASN A 606 30.93 11.63 -1.05
CA ASN A 606 30.98 13.09 -1.13
C ASN A 606 29.61 13.81 -0.95
N ASN A 607 28.49 13.09 -0.98
CA ASN A 607 27.16 13.64 -0.68
C ASN A 607 26.46 12.92 0.49
N VAL A 608 27.21 12.12 1.24
CA VAL A 608 26.76 11.43 2.45
C VAL A 608 27.51 11.98 3.66
N THR A 609 26.78 12.45 4.66
CA THR A 609 27.34 12.79 5.97
C THR A 609 27.24 11.60 6.92
N PHE A 610 28.18 11.48 7.84
CA PHE A 610 28.22 10.41 8.84
C PHE A 610 28.28 11.02 10.24
N PRO A 611 27.13 11.33 10.87
CA PRO A 611 27.11 12.02 12.17
C PRO A 611 27.87 11.28 13.28
N SER A 612 27.93 9.94 13.21
CA SER A 612 28.64 9.09 14.17
C SER A 612 30.06 8.70 13.71
N GLY A 613 30.60 9.36 12.69
CA GLY A 613 31.88 9.04 12.07
C GLY A 613 31.74 8.14 10.84
N ALA A 614 32.55 8.42 9.81
CA ALA A 614 32.52 7.68 8.56
C ALA A 614 33.09 6.26 8.75
N TRP A 615 32.24 5.25 8.59
CA TRP A 615 32.60 3.84 8.72
C TRP A 615 32.81 3.15 7.37
N THR A 616 32.42 3.79 6.26
CA THR A 616 32.56 3.30 4.89
C THR A 616 32.84 4.46 3.93
N ARG A 617 33.54 4.17 2.82
CA ARG A 617 33.65 5.03 1.64
C ARG A 617 32.84 4.49 0.45
N ASP A 618 32.33 3.28 0.60
CA ASP A 618 31.61 2.53 -0.40
C ASP A 618 30.12 2.59 -0.06
N ILE A 619 29.35 3.24 -0.94
CA ILE A 619 27.89 3.19 -0.95
C ILE A 619 27.51 2.21 -2.06
N SER A 620 27.45 0.93 -1.70
CA SER A 620 27.27 -0.20 -2.64
C SER A 620 25.86 -0.79 -2.50
N HIS A 621 25.55 -1.84 -3.28
CA HIS A 621 24.27 -2.54 -3.39
C HIS A 621 23.33 -2.31 -2.20
N GLY A 622 22.18 -1.72 -2.50
CA GLY A 622 21.14 -1.43 -1.54
C GLY A 622 19.73 -1.44 -2.14
N GLU A 623 18.76 -1.06 -1.32
CA GLU A 623 17.38 -0.87 -1.73
C GLU A 623 16.73 0.31 -1.00
N MET A 624 15.89 1.04 -1.72
CA MET A 624 15.01 2.06 -1.15
C MET A 624 13.99 1.47 -0.18
N ILE A 625 13.75 2.17 0.94
CA ILE A 625 12.57 1.90 1.76
C ILE A 625 11.33 2.32 0.97
N ARG A 626 10.52 1.34 0.59
CA ARG A 626 9.34 1.54 -0.27
C ARG A 626 8.14 2.11 0.50
N ALA A 627 7.30 2.86 -0.22
CA ALA A 627 6.02 3.38 0.27
C ALA A 627 4.90 2.32 0.25
N GLY A 628 5.09 1.27 -0.55
CA GLY A 628 4.27 0.07 -0.58
C GLY A 628 5.14 -1.18 -0.59
N TYR A 629 4.53 -2.34 -0.81
CA TYR A 629 5.24 -3.62 -0.80
C TYR A 629 4.89 -4.49 -2.01
N ASP A 630 4.05 -4.00 -2.93
CA ASP A 630 3.58 -4.76 -4.08
C ASP A 630 4.54 -4.70 -5.28
N GLN A 631 4.16 -5.39 -6.37
CA GLN A 631 4.96 -5.50 -7.60
C GLN A 631 5.22 -4.17 -8.34
N THR A 632 4.60 -3.05 -7.93
CA THR A 632 4.84 -1.74 -8.54
C THR A 632 6.09 -1.05 -8.00
N LEU A 633 6.63 -1.53 -6.87
CA LEU A 633 7.81 -1.00 -6.20
C LEU A 633 7.78 0.51 -6.01
N THR A 634 6.65 1.00 -5.50
CA THR A 634 6.45 2.42 -5.28
C THR A 634 7.32 2.93 -4.12
N ILE A 635 8.10 3.98 -4.36
CA ILE A 635 8.87 4.71 -3.34
C ILE A 635 8.23 6.08 -3.04
N PRO A 636 8.46 6.65 -1.84
CA PRO A 636 8.07 8.03 -1.56
C PRO A 636 8.70 9.01 -2.58
N ALA A 637 8.04 10.13 -2.85
CA ALA A 637 8.62 11.19 -3.69
C ALA A 637 9.68 12.03 -2.96
N CYS A 638 9.77 11.91 -1.64
CA CYS A 638 10.66 12.68 -0.79
C CYS A 638 10.93 11.98 0.54
N ARG A 639 11.87 12.53 1.33
CA ARG A 639 12.45 11.89 2.52
C ARG A 639 12.90 10.46 2.25
N LEU A 640 13.59 10.30 1.13
CA LEU A 640 14.06 8.99 0.68
C LEU A 640 14.94 8.35 1.76
N GLN A 641 14.81 7.04 1.90
CA GLN A 641 15.70 6.23 2.72
C GLN A 641 16.22 5.06 1.89
N TYR A 642 17.51 4.73 2.05
CA TYR A 642 18.18 3.71 1.25
C TYR A 642 19.01 2.80 2.16
N LEU A 643 18.59 1.55 2.33
CA LEU A 643 19.33 0.52 3.06
C LEU A 643 20.43 0.02 2.14
N TYR A 644 21.70 0.13 2.54
CA TYR A 644 22.83 -0.10 1.66
C TYR A 644 23.93 -0.90 2.35
N GLN A 645 24.77 -1.56 1.56
CA GLN A 645 25.98 -2.21 2.08
C GLN A 645 27.19 -1.27 2.02
N GLY A 646 27.98 -1.30 3.09
CA GLY A 646 29.26 -0.62 3.20
C GLY A 646 30.27 -1.49 3.92
N MET A 647 31.53 -1.07 3.92
CA MET A 647 32.60 -1.78 4.63
C MET A 647 33.68 -0.81 5.12
N ASN A 648 34.51 -1.28 6.05
CA ASN A 648 35.69 -0.53 6.48
C ASN A 648 36.56 -0.16 5.26
N PRO A 649 36.89 1.13 5.03
CA PRO A 649 37.66 1.55 3.85
C PRO A 649 39.05 0.93 3.72
N ASN A 650 39.59 0.41 4.83
CA ASN A 650 40.90 -0.25 4.92
C ASN A 650 40.80 -1.78 4.77
N ALA A 651 39.61 -2.34 4.61
CA ALA A 651 39.45 -3.76 4.33
C ALA A 651 39.97 -4.09 2.92
N GLY A 652 40.64 -5.23 2.78
CA GLY A 652 41.16 -5.75 1.52
C GLY A 652 41.25 -7.28 1.55
N GLY A 653 41.74 -7.87 0.46
CA GLY A 653 41.80 -9.32 0.28
C GLY A 653 40.73 -9.83 -0.69
N ASP A 654 40.37 -11.11 -0.56
CA ASP A 654 39.32 -11.75 -1.38
C ASP A 654 37.98 -11.01 -1.21
N TYR A 655 37.37 -10.63 -2.34
CA TYR A 655 36.10 -9.91 -2.39
C TYR A 655 34.99 -10.60 -1.59
N ASN A 656 34.94 -11.94 -1.62
CA ASN A 656 33.91 -12.72 -0.94
C ASN A 656 34.08 -12.74 0.59
N LEU A 657 35.26 -12.34 1.08
CA LEU A 657 35.61 -12.28 2.51
C LEU A 657 35.61 -10.86 3.06
N LEU A 658 35.28 -9.86 2.23
CA LEU A 658 35.19 -8.48 2.69
C LEU A 658 34.09 -8.32 3.75
N PRO A 659 34.32 -7.53 4.81
CA PRO A 659 33.44 -7.43 5.96
C PRO A 659 32.28 -6.47 5.70
N TRP A 660 31.45 -6.77 4.69
CA TRP A 660 30.27 -5.98 4.36
C TRP A 660 29.24 -5.97 5.50
N ARG A 661 28.67 -4.80 5.76
CA ARG A 661 27.64 -4.51 6.76
C ARG A 661 26.55 -3.65 6.15
N LEU A 662 25.35 -3.65 6.70
CA LEU A 662 24.26 -2.80 6.22
C LEU A 662 24.11 -1.53 7.06
N GLY A 663 23.99 -0.38 6.41
CA GLY A 663 23.62 0.90 7.00
C GLY A 663 22.42 1.52 6.30
N LEU A 664 21.88 2.61 6.85
CA LEU A 664 20.72 3.31 6.29
C LEU A 664 21.08 4.75 5.95
N LEU A 665 20.90 5.14 4.70
CA LEU A 665 20.90 6.53 4.28
C LEU A 665 19.52 7.13 4.49
N THR A 666 19.46 8.37 4.99
CA THR A 666 18.26 9.19 5.05
C THR A 666 18.52 10.52 4.34
N GLN A 667 17.67 10.89 3.39
CA GLN A 667 17.82 12.10 2.59
C GLN A 667 17.69 13.35 3.45
N THR A 668 18.64 14.29 3.33
CA THR A 668 18.70 15.51 4.14
C THR A 668 18.31 16.77 3.38
N ASN A 669 18.30 16.74 2.05
CA ASN A 669 17.79 17.83 1.20
C ASN A 669 16.34 17.58 0.73
N SER A 670 15.62 16.83 1.54
CA SER A 670 14.16 16.74 1.67
C SER A 670 13.39 18.06 1.43
N THR A 671 12.74 18.32 0.30
CA THR A 671 11.86 19.52 0.17
C THR A 671 10.39 19.22 0.42
N CYS A 672 10.06 17.94 0.51
CA CYS A 672 8.91 17.42 1.24
C CYS A 672 9.40 16.28 2.16
#